data_AF-A0A9Q1HLQ8-F1
#
_entry.id   AF-A0A9Q1HLQ8-F1
#
_cell.length_a   1.000
_cell.length_b   1.000
_cell.length_c   1.000
_cell.angle_alpha   90.00
_cell.angle_beta   90.00
_cell.angle_gamma   90.00
#
_symmetry.space_group_name_H-M   'P 1'
#
loop_
_entity.id
_entity.type
_entity.pdbx_description
1 polymer ?
#
loop_
_entity_poly.entity_id
_entity_poly.type
_entity_poly.pdbx_seq_one_letter_code
_entity_poly.pdbx_strand_id
1 'polypeptide(L)'
;MCVLRYVVIVLWISTCATGSDKDEGCQSPQYVERGDTGIIRCSFQERYIGIYWYDSEDYINEDPILNFQDLAKYGKGYLSGEFDIHPNGSLIIKEVSIQHDHMFTVVKRISAENLQPFRVLVVVTGFSQNTTGNLSEVDNYYWMIGVVLPITLVLAIGLYFFTRKDLKETFIEQIKRKYEDLYYSVQPIPYIRDRLYCVDKVFVESGIEQLTSLQGKGQAWETLDTYHDILNEPMEEARRVIVEGEPGYGKSTLSLQLVYDWCNRVPDSPLKSADIVVFLRLRQLGGIKSIARAIKQFILPKDSALREIEIKTILYECGYLVFILDGYDEFPDDDNDAKSEVMDIVTRDIFQQSPVVLTTRTSYLPPKYAANTKRLKLTGFDQKARECYIRKAVIGKDDADTNVIIQQLQKNPVLGDLCQVPLFFVMFAHMTNERDEFQQYNSVTTFFRYMISCFHSHMRLKMEDENVEKSKLYEENHSTLDKVAFEGLSRKTQQIVWDKEIIRKRIGKGFYDQYIRTGILLEEEFVKLLDEPFTDSFPHIEYKTEVRFYHKLFCEWYAAHHLSKLLTRLLRASCRSLLQNMDPFDLQYVYRFACGLNTTAAKNIINYLKKTKDGEKFAILCILEQTGDVSNIMDNVRDLCSAGVEINGSDSNLLQRSTIQLLEIAFRNNVLVPSVQLNRCRRSFDDLYGELVLMSGVKLPKLTKVNSLLIQEEGNELMQKEVEDVLAFASMCTELKTLT
;
A
#
# COMPACT_ATOMS: atom_id res chain seq x y z
N MET A 1 0.57 38.06 50.18
CA MET A 1 -0.49 37.55 49.28
C MET A 1 -0.71 38.61 48.21
N CYS A 2 -0.89 38.22 46.94
CA CYS A 2 -0.92 39.05 45.72
C CYS A 2 0.42 39.17 44.96
N VAL A 3 0.77 38.07 44.29
CA VAL A 3 1.51 38.03 43.03
C VAL A 3 0.47 37.71 41.93
N LEU A 4 0.70 38.19 40.70
CA LEU A 4 -0.08 37.99 39.46
C LEU A 4 -1.38 38.83 39.28
N ARG A 5 -1.35 39.79 38.34
CA ARG A 5 -2.15 39.75 37.09
C ARG A 5 -1.86 40.95 36.16
N TYR A 6 -1.11 40.63 35.10
CA TYR A 6 -1.24 41.05 33.69
C TYR A 6 -1.50 42.53 33.33
N VAL A 7 -0.40 43.15 32.87
CA VAL A 7 -0.35 44.18 31.83
C VAL A 7 -0.60 43.49 30.48
N VAL A 8 -1.61 43.92 29.72
CA VAL A 8 -1.80 43.53 28.31
C VAL A 8 -1.90 44.82 27.49
N ILE A 9 -0.83 45.14 26.77
CA ILE A 9 -0.81 46.16 25.71
C ILE A 9 -1.05 45.41 24.39
N VAL A 10 -2.22 45.59 23.79
CA VAL A 10 -2.57 44.99 22.49
C VAL A 10 -2.12 45.92 21.36
N LEU A 11 -1.07 45.51 20.64
CA LEU A 11 -0.64 46.09 19.37
C LEU A 11 -1.51 45.53 18.23
N TRP A 12 -2.14 46.42 17.46
CA TRP A 12 -2.74 46.13 16.15
C TRP A 12 -1.66 45.62 15.18
N ILE A 13 -1.78 44.37 14.71
CA ILE A 13 -1.09 43.91 13.49
C ILE A 13 -2.15 43.82 12.40
N SER A 14 -2.10 44.79 11.47
CA SER A 14 -2.77 44.70 10.18
C SER A 14 -2.07 43.62 9.35
N THR A 15 -2.59 42.40 9.34
CA THR A 15 -2.38 41.51 8.20
C THR A 15 -3.14 42.11 7.02
N CYS A 16 -2.42 42.59 6.02
CA CYS A 16 -2.95 42.73 4.66
C CYS A 16 -3.31 41.33 4.16
N ALA A 17 -4.51 40.86 4.52
CA ALA A 17 -5.20 39.85 3.74
C ALA A 17 -5.72 40.55 2.48
N THR A 18 -5.17 40.12 1.35
CA THR A 18 -5.73 40.34 0.02
C THR A 18 -7.24 40.12 0.06
N GLY A 19 -7.98 41.13 -0.40
CA GLY A 19 -9.44 41.12 -0.34
C GLY A 19 -10.05 39.89 -1.00
N SER A 20 -10.86 39.18 -0.21
CA SER A 20 -12.01 38.41 -0.67
C SER A 20 -12.98 38.26 0.49
N ASP A 21 -14.23 38.66 0.24
CA ASP A 21 -15.43 38.62 1.08
C ASP A 21 -15.56 39.58 2.27
N LYS A 22 -16.69 40.31 2.26
CA LYS A 22 -17.09 41.31 3.25
C LYS A 22 -17.52 40.59 4.53
N ASP A 23 -16.75 40.71 5.62
CA ASP A 23 -17.16 40.27 6.96
C ASP A 23 -18.48 40.96 7.38
N GLU A 24 -19.56 40.18 7.47
CA GLU A 24 -20.84 40.60 8.04
C GLU A 24 -20.88 40.20 9.53
N GLY A 25 -21.13 41.15 10.45
CA GLY A 25 -21.15 40.89 11.90
C GLY A 25 -20.60 42.04 12.75
N CYS A 26 -20.23 41.72 14.00
CA CYS A 26 -19.61 42.64 14.95
C CYS A 26 -18.21 42.12 15.33
N GLN A 27 -17.20 43.00 15.27
CA GLN A 27 -15.89 42.68 15.82
C GLN A 27 -15.94 42.75 17.35
N SER A 28 -15.14 41.90 18.01
CA SER A 28 -15.04 41.81 19.47
C SER A 28 -13.58 41.56 19.86
N PRO A 29 -13.01 42.24 20.88
CA PRO A 29 -13.62 43.24 21.75
C PRO A 29 -13.73 44.64 21.10
N GLN A 30 -14.59 45.49 21.65
CA GLN A 30 -14.71 46.91 21.29
C GLN A 30 -14.50 47.81 22.50
N TYR A 31 -13.83 48.94 22.28
CA TYR A 31 -13.43 49.85 23.34
C TYR A 31 -14.22 51.15 23.25
N VAL A 32 -14.75 51.60 24.37
CA VAL A 32 -15.48 52.87 24.51
C VAL A 32 -14.90 53.68 25.66
N GLU A 33 -14.89 55.01 25.54
CA GLU A 33 -14.32 55.91 26.56
C GLU A 33 -15.39 56.34 27.57
N ARG A 34 -15.06 56.28 28.86
CA ARG A 34 -15.98 56.64 29.95
C ARG A 34 -16.30 58.14 29.92
N GLY A 35 -17.59 58.47 30.02
CA GLY A 35 -18.09 59.85 30.12
C GLY A 35 -18.46 60.49 28.78
N ASP A 36 -18.12 59.85 27.66
CA ASP A 36 -18.52 60.26 26.32
C ASP A 36 -19.56 59.29 25.71
N THR A 37 -20.12 59.66 24.56
CA THR A 37 -20.98 58.77 23.76
C THR A 37 -20.15 57.67 23.10
N GLY A 38 -20.43 56.41 23.44
CA GLY A 38 -19.77 55.22 22.88
C GLY A 38 -20.56 54.61 21.72
N ILE A 39 -19.87 54.05 20.73
CA ILE A 39 -20.49 53.34 19.61
C ILE A 39 -19.91 51.93 19.48
N ILE A 40 -20.75 50.92 19.62
CA ILE A 40 -20.43 49.51 19.36
C ILE A 40 -20.73 49.23 17.88
N ARG A 41 -19.68 49.14 17.09
CA ARG A 41 -19.71 49.05 15.62
C ARG A 41 -20.03 47.64 15.16
N CYS A 42 -21.12 47.52 14.42
CA CYS A 42 -21.51 46.32 13.71
C CYS A 42 -21.88 46.69 12.28
N SER A 43 -21.67 45.77 11.35
CA SER A 43 -22.01 45.94 9.94
C SER A 43 -22.89 44.79 9.48
N PHE A 44 -24.20 45.05 9.41
CA PHE A 44 -25.18 44.11 8.87
C PHE A 44 -25.68 44.60 7.51
N GLN A 45 -25.68 43.73 6.50
CA GLN A 45 -26.18 44.07 5.16
C GLN A 45 -27.71 44.20 5.18
N GLU A 46 -28.31 44.89 4.20
CA GLU A 46 -29.74 45.27 4.14
C GLU A 46 -30.76 44.09 4.07
N ARG A 47 -30.35 42.84 4.30
CA ARG A 47 -31.21 41.64 4.28
C ARG A 47 -31.56 41.16 5.69
N TYR A 48 -32.10 42.03 6.54
CA TYR A 48 -32.68 41.65 7.83
C TYR A 48 -34.05 42.28 8.04
N ILE A 49 -34.91 41.59 8.79
CA ILE A 49 -36.23 42.08 9.21
C ILE A 49 -36.18 42.76 10.59
N GLY A 50 -35.12 42.55 11.36
CA GLY A 50 -34.90 43.30 12.60
C GLY A 50 -33.56 43.01 13.28
N ILE A 51 -33.13 43.94 14.14
CA ILE A 51 -31.93 43.86 14.97
C ILE A 51 -32.33 44.08 16.43
N TYR A 52 -31.83 43.20 17.30
CA TYR A 52 -32.22 43.15 18.72
C TYR A 52 -30.96 43.15 19.58
N TRP A 53 -30.78 44.16 20.42
CA TRP A 53 -29.65 44.28 21.33
C TRP A 53 -30.05 43.89 22.75
N TYR A 54 -29.16 43.16 23.42
CA TYR A 54 -29.28 42.64 24.77
C TYR A 54 -28.05 43.06 25.57
N ASP A 55 -28.28 43.45 26.82
CA ASP A 55 -27.25 43.83 27.78
C ASP A 55 -26.72 42.62 28.58
N SER A 56 -26.77 41.44 27.94
CA SER A 56 -26.35 40.16 28.52
C SER A 56 -26.08 39.12 27.42
N GLU A 57 -25.59 37.94 27.83
CA GLU A 57 -25.42 36.78 26.93
C GLU A 57 -26.70 35.94 26.77
N ASP A 58 -27.69 36.10 27.65
CA ASP A 58 -28.91 35.28 27.67
C ASP A 58 -30.04 35.92 26.86
N TYR A 59 -29.82 36.02 25.55
CA TYR A 59 -30.82 36.56 24.62
C TYR A 59 -32.07 35.66 24.45
N ILE A 60 -32.08 34.46 25.03
CA ILE A 60 -33.18 33.50 24.96
C ILE A 60 -34.23 33.80 26.02
N ASN A 61 -33.80 34.12 27.25
CA ASN A 61 -34.69 34.30 28.39
C ASN A 61 -34.92 35.77 28.78
N GLU A 62 -34.09 36.69 28.28
CA GLU A 62 -34.21 38.13 28.57
C GLU A 62 -34.87 38.92 27.43
N ASP A 63 -35.48 40.06 27.78
CA ASP A 63 -36.03 41.00 26.79
C ASP A 63 -34.90 41.89 26.22
N PRO A 64 -34.91 42.21 24.91
CA PRO A 64 -33.94 43.12 24.31
C PRO A 64 -34.05 44.54 24.89
N ILE A 65 -32.90 45.14 25.23
CA ILE A 65 -32.80 46.53 25.66
C ILE A 65 -33.16 47.51 24.53
N LEU A 66 -32.90 47.11 23.29
CA LEU A 66 -33.20 47.89 22.09
C LEU A 66 -33.58 46.98 20.92
N ASN A 67 -34.67 47.35 20.24
CA ASN A 67 -35.21 46.69 19.07
C ASN A 67 -35.22 47.68 17.91
N PHE A 68 -34.77 47.23 16.75
CA PHE A 68 -34.80 47.99 15.50
C PHE A 68 -35.44 47.14 14.40
N GLN A 69 -36.68 47.47 14.05
CA GLN A 69 -37.47 46.75 13.05
C GLN A 69 -38.34 47.74 12.29
N ASP A 70 -38.48 47.57 10.98
CA ASP A 70 -39.32 48.42 10.11
C ASP A 70 -39.04 49.93 10.27
N LEU A 71 -37.76 50.29 10.43
CA LEU A 71 -37.26 51.65 10.70
C LEU A 71 -37.74 52.28 12.02
N ALA A 72 -38.44 51.52 12.87
CA ALA A 72 -38.84 51.93 14.21
C ALA A 72 -37.85 51.43 15.27
N LYS A 73 -37.64 52.25 16.30
CA LYS A 73 -36.78 51.96 17.46
C LYS A 73 -37.65 51.86 18.71
N TYR A 74 -37.55 50.78 19.46
CA TYR A 74 -38.30 50.57 20.70
C TYR A 74 -37.53 49.65 21.66
N GLY A 75 -37.82 49.67 22.96
CA GLY A 75 -37.10 48.89 23.97
C GLY A 75 -36.82 49.73 25.21
N LYS A 76 -36.68 49.07 26.36
CA LYS A 76 -36.54 49.77 27.65
C LYS A 76 -35.32 50.69 27.69
N GLY A 77 -34.20 50.26 27.11
CA GLY A 77 -32.95 51.02 27.02
C GLY A 77 -33.01 52.20 26.03
N TYR A 78 -33.84 52.10 24.99
CA TYR A 78 -34.09 53.23 24.08
C TYR A 78 -35.03 54.27 24.72
N LEU A 79 -36.10 53.80 25.40
CA LEU A 79 -37.07 54.68 26.05
C LEU A 79 -36.50 55.41 27.27
N SER A 80 -35.51 54.83 27.96
CA SER A 80 -34.77 55.51 29.05
C SER A 80 -33.81 56.58 28.53
N GLY A 81 -33.47 56.56 27.23
CA GLY A 81 -32.49 57.45 26.61
C GLY A 81 -31.04 57.02 26.79
N GLU A 82 -30.79 55.85 27.36
CA GLU A 82 -29.44 55.31 27.60
C GLU A 82 -28.81 54.75 26.31
N PHE A 83 -29.61 54.09 25.48
CA PHE A 83 -29.18 53.46 24.24
C PHE A 83 -29.89 54.02 23.01
N ASP A 84 -29.19 54.01 21.87
CA ASP A 84 -29.73 54.31 20.56
C ASP A 84 -29.06 53.40 19.51
N ILE A 85 -29.51 53.39 18.27
CA ILE A 85 -28.97 52.51 17.23
C ILE A 85 -28.79 53.24 15.91
N HIS A 86 -27.69 52.95 15.22
CA HIS A 86 -27.49 53.37 13.84
C HIS A 86 -28.28 52.48 12.87
N PRO A 87 -28.65 52.99 11.68
CA PRO A 87 -29.34 52.20 10.67
C PRO A 87 -28.58 50.95 10.21
N ASN A 88 -27.25 50.91 10.35
CA ASN A 88 -26.40 49.75 10.05
C ASN A 88 -26.37 48.68 11.16
N GLY A 89 -27.13 48.89 12.25
CA GLY A 89 -27.24 47.99 13.40
C GLY A 89 -26.23 48.19 14.52
N SER A 90 -25.34 49.17 14.42
CA SER A 90 -24.40 49.54 15.50
C SER A 90 -25.13 50.15 16.70
N LEU A 91 -24.83 49.70 17.92
CA LEU A 91 -25.41 50.25 19.16
C LEU A 91 -24.67 51.52 19.58
N ILE A 92 -25.42 52.50 20.07
CA ILE A 92 -24.93 53.76 20.62
C ILE A 92 -25.26 53.78 22.10
N ILE A 93 -24.27 54.02 22.94
CA ILE A 93 -24.41 54.26 24.37
C ILE A 93 -24.25 55.77 24.58
N LYS A 94 -25.30 56.47 25.03
CA LYS A 94 -25.28 57.95 25.08
C LYS A 94 -24.26 58.50 26.07
N GLU A 95 -24.12 57.86 27.23
CA GLU A 95 -23.14 58.20 28.26
C GLU A 95 -22.51 56.93 28.83
N VAL A 96 -21.25 56.67 28.49
CA VAL A 96 -20.58 55.42 28.86
C VAL A 96 -20.16 55.42 30.32
N SER A 97 -20.73 54.51 31.12
CA SER A 97 -20.31 54.18 32.49
C SER A 97 -19.55 52.84 32.57
N ILE A 98 -18.92 52.56 33.71
CA ILE A 98 -18.24 51.27 33.99
C ILE A 98 -19.21 50.08 33.95
N GLN A 99 -20.51 50.31 34.13
CA GLN A 99 -21.52 49.24 34.06
C GLN A 99 -21.66 48.65 32.66
N HIS A 100 -21.12 49.30 31.62
CA HIS A 100 -21.10 48.78 30.26
C HIS A 100 -19.84 47.96 29.93
N ASP A 101 -18.96 47.69 30.91
CA ASP A 101 -17.74 46.89 30.74
C ASP A 101 -18.03 45.39 30.86
N HIS A 102 -18.81 44.88 29.91
CA HIS A 102 -19.22 43.47 29.84
C HIS A 102 -19.67 43.07 28.43
N MET A 103 -20.21 41.85 28.31
CA MET A 103 -20.66 41.29 27.04
C MET A 103 -22.07 41.78 26.68
N PHE A 104 -22.20 42.37 25.50
CA PHE A 104 -23.47 42.62 24.85
C PHE A 104 -23.76 41.55 23.80
N THR A 105 -25.03 41.26 23.56
CA THR A 105 -25.45 40.39 22.45
C THR A 105 -26.31 41.16 21.47
N VAL A 106 -26.05 41.00 20.18
CA VAL A 106 -26.95 41.47 19.12
C VAL A 106 -27.44 40.29 18.30
N VAL A 107 -28.75 40.23 18.10
CA VAL A 107 -29.39 39.20 17.30
C VAL A 107 -29.90 39.83 16.01
N LYS A 108 -29.37 39.36 14.88
CA LYS A 108 -29.89 39.69 13.55
C LYS A 108 -30.98 38.68 13.20
N ARG A 109 -32.16 39.18 12.83
CA ARG A 109 -33.27 38.34 12.38
C ARG A 109 -33.42 38.45 10.87
N ILE A 110 -33.32 37.31 10.18
CA ILE A 110 -33.47 37.22 8.72
C ILE A 110 -34.88 36.70 8.35
N SER A 111 -35.43 35.79 9.15
CA SER A 111 -36.78 35.25 9.01
C SER A 111 -37.35 34.85 10.38
N ALA A 112 -38.56 34.26 10.43
CA ALA A 112 -39.16 33.84 11.69
C ALA A 112 -38.33 32.77 12.44
N GLU A 113 -37.60 31.92 11.72
CA GLU A 113 -36.84 30.77 12.26
C GLU A 113 -35.31 30.96 12.18
N ASN A 114 -34.83 32.06 11.58
CA ASN A 114 -33.40 32.31 11.40
C ASN A 114 -32.95 33.54 12.22
N LEU A 115 -32.40 33.25 13.40
CA LEU A 115 -31.80 34.19 14.33
C LEU A 115 -30.28 33.97 14.36
N GLN A 116 -29.52 35.04 14.13
CA GLN A 116 -28.06 35.02 14.15
C GLN A 116 -27.55 35.90 15.31
N PRO A 117 -27.13 35.31 16.43
CA PRO A 117 -26.56 36.06 17.55
C PRO A 117 -25.07 36.37 17.32
N PHE A 118 -24.65 37.57 17.70
CA PHE A 118 -23.26 38.01 17.74
C PHE A 118 -22.97 38.57 19.14
N ARG A 119 -21.87 38.12 19.75
CA ARG A 119 -21.46 38.56 21.09
C ARG A 119 -20.31 39.55 20.98
N VAL A 120 -20.44 40.67 21.67
CA VAL A 120 -19.48 41.77 21.64
C VAL A 120 -19.05 42.11 23.05
N LEU A 121 -17.77 41.86 23.36
CA LEU A 121 -17.18 42.29 24.61
C LEU A 121 -16.90 43.78 24.52
N VAL A 122 -17.57 44.56 25.36
CA VAL A 122 -17.34 46.01 25.46
C VAL A 122 -16.40 46.25 26.63
N VAL A 123 -15.34 47.01 26.37
CA VAL A 123 -14.34 47.37 27.37
C VAL A 123 -14.36 48.87 27.56
N VAL A 124 -14.68 49.32 28.77
CA VAL A 124 -14.76 50.75 29.11
C VAL A 124 -13.39 51.25 29.55
N THR A 125 -12.84 52.18 28.79
CA THR A 125 -11.52 52.77 29.06
C THR A 125 -11.66 54.13 29.75
N GLY A 126 -10.76 54.42 30.70
CA GLY A 126 -10.75 55.70 31.41
C GLY A 126 -9.35 56.09 31.87
N PHE A 127 -8.96 57.33 31.61
CA PHE A 127 -7.75 57.93 32.17
C PHE A 127 -8.01 58.39 33.60
N SER A 128 -7.28 57.86 34.59
CA SER A 128 -7.08 58.59 35.84
C SER A 128 -6.07 59.70 35.58
N GLN A 129 -6.52 60.95 35.51
CA GLN A 129 -5.61 62.09 35.67
C GLN A 129 -5.10 62.07 37.11
N ASN A 130 -3.93 61.47 37.33
CA ASN A 130 -3.06 61.75 38.48
C ASN A 130 -1.72 61.05 38.29
N THR A 131 -0.81 61.68 37.53
CA THR A 131 0.58 61.91 37.94
C THR A 131 1.27 62.77 36.88
N THR A 132 1.71 63.96 37.30
CA THR A 132 2.66 64.79 36.59
C THR A 132 4.02 64.09 36.53
N GLY A 133 4.53 63.84 35.34
CA GLY A 133 5.87 63.31 35.11
C GLY A 133 6.21 63.35 33.63
N ASN A 134 6.85 64.44 33.20
CA ASN A 134 7.31 64.65 31.83
C ASN A 134 8.25 63.52 31.37
N LEU A 135 7.80 62.72 30.41
CA LEU A 135 8.62 61.96 29.45
C LEU A 135 7.94 62.12 28.08
N SER A 136 8.70 62.53 27.07
CA SER A 136 8.24 62.87 25.72
C SER A 136 7.52 61.69 25.04
N GLU A 137 6.33 61.93 24.47
CA GLU A 137 5.56 60.96 23.68
C GLU A 137 6.35 60.33 22.52
N VAL A 138 7.41 60.99 22.05
CA VAL A 138 8.30 60.50 20.99
C VAL A 138 9.07 59.25 21.43
N ASP A 139 9.49 59.14 22.69
CA ASP A 139 10.30 58.01 23.18
C ASP A 139 9.49 56.71 23.29
N ASN A 140 8.18 56.80 23.57
CA ASN A 140 7.29 55.63 23.64
C ASN A 140 7.04 54.99 22.27
N TYR A 141 6.98 55.79 21.20
CA TYR A 141 6.78 55.27 19.84
C TYR A 141 8.03 54.53 19.32
N TYR A 142 9.22 55.09 19.58
CA TYR A 142 10.50 54.43 19.27
C TYR A 142 10.73 53.18 20.12
N TRP A 143 10.30 53.15 21.38
CA TRP A 143 10.35 51.96 22.23
C TRP A 143 9.38 50.86 21.74
N MET A 144 8.17 51.24 21.31
CA MET A 144 7.18 50.30 20.77
C MET A 144 7.62 49.65 19.45
N ILE A 145 8.18 50.44 18.52
CA ILE A 145 8.65 49.94 17.21
C ILE A 145 10.04 49.29 17.31
N GLY A 146 10.94 49.83 18.12
CA GLY A 146 12.32 49.37 18.22
C GLY A 146 12.50 48.16 19.14
N VAL A 147 11.58 47.91 20.07
CA VAL A 147 11.73 46.86 21.10
C VAL A 147 10.51 45.93 21.14
N VAL A 148 9.30 46.47 21.28
CA VAL A 148 8.11 45.62 21.51
C VAL A 148 7.70 44.84 20.25
N LEU A 149 7.58 45.50 19.09
CA LEU A 149 7.22 44.86 17.81
C LEU A 149 8.21 43.76 17.38
N PRO A 150 9.55 43.96 17.46
CA PRO A 150 10.50 42.91 17.18
C PRO A 150 10.39 41.73 18.16
N ILE A 151 10.18 41.99 19.46
CA ILE A 151 10.03 40.93 20.46
C ILE A 151 8.75 40.13 20.23
N THR A 152 7.61 40.79 19.97
CA THR A 152 6.35 40.09 19.70
C THR A 152 6.40 39.31 18.40
N LEU A 153 7.05 39.84 17.36
CA LEU A 153 7.30 39.13 16.11
C LEU A 153 8.18 37.90 16.35
N VAL A 154 9.28 38.04 17.10
CA VAL A 154 10.17 36.92 17.44
C VAL A 154 9.44 35.87 18.27
N LEU A 155 8.59 36.27 19.22
CA LEU A 155 7.77 35.35 20.02
C LEU A 155 6.70 34.65 19.17
N ALA A 156 6.03 35.36 18.27
CA ALA A 156 5.04 34.78 17.38
C ALA A 156 5.67 33.80 16.38
N ILE A 157 6.83 34.15 15.81
CA ILE A 157 7.65 33.27 14.98
C ILE A 157 8.11 32.05 15.79
N GLY A 158 8.58 32.26 17.02
CA GLY A 158 8.99 31.21 17.94
C GLY A 158 7.86 30.23 18.27
N LEU A 159 6.67 30.74 18.62
CA LEU A 159 5.46 29.95 18.85
C LEU A 159 5.04 29.20 17.59
N TYR A 160 5.06 29.84 16.43
CA TYR A 160 4.73 29.21 15.16
C TYR A 160 5.66 28.03 14.85
N PHE A 161 6.98 28.22 14.97
CA PHE A 161 7.96 27.14 14.79
C PHE A 161 7.83 26.06 15.86
N PHE A 162 7.55 26.44 17.11
CA PHE A 162 7.33 25.49 18.21
C PHE A 162 6.11 24.60 17.96
N THR A 163 4.95 25.19 17.66
CA THR A 163 3.72 24.46 17.36
C THR A 163 3.91 23.55 16.14
N ARG A 164 4.62 24.01 15.09
CA ARG A 164 4.91 23.16 13.93
C ARG A 164 5.86 22.02 14.23
N LYS A 165 6.88 22.26 15.06
CA LYS A 165 7.79 21.21 15.52
C LYS A 165 7.02 20.15 16.30
N ASP A 166 6.13 20.58 17.20
CA ASP A 166 5.28 19.71 18.01
C ASP A 166 4.33 18.86 17.13
N LEU A 167 3.73 19.47 16.09
CA LEU A 167 2.90 18.75 15.12
C LEU A 167 3.69 17.70 14.32
N LYS A 168 4.90 18.05 13.85
CA LYS A 168 5.77 17.12 13.13
C LYS A 168 6.21 15.95 14.02
N GLU A 169 6.59 16.23 15.27
CA GLU A 169 6.99 15.21 16.24
C GLU A 169 5.82 14.28 16.56
N THR A 170 4.63 14.84 16.81
CA THR A 170 3.38 14.09 17.02
C THR A 170 3.05 13.20 15.83
N PHE A 171 3.17 13.73 14.60
CA PHE A 171 2.95 12.96 13.37
C PHE A 171 3.92 11.79 13.26
N ILE A 172 5.22 12.02 13.46
CA ILE A 172 6.26 10.98 13.38
C ILE A 172 6.01 9.90 14.43
N GLU A 173 5.67 10.27 15.66
CA GLU A 173 5.37 9.31 16.73
C GLU A 173 4.17 8.43 16.36
N GLN A 174 3.09 9.03 15.86
CA GLN A 174 1.88 8.29 15.48
C GLN A 174 2.13 7.31 14.32
N ILE A 175 2.83 7.73 13.26
CA ILE A 175 3.16 6.80 12.15
C ILE A 175 4.10 5.68 12.61
N LYS A 176 5.07 5.98 13.48
CA LYS A 176 6.00 4.96 14.00
C LYS A 176 5.29 3.90 14.83
N ARG A 177 4.35 4.30 15.70
CA ARG A 177 3.51 3.35 16.46
C ARG A 177 2.71 2.46 15.53
N LYS A 178 2.09 3.03 14.48
CA LYS A 178 1.38 2.22 13.49
C LYS A 178 2.30 1.24 12.77
N TYR A 179 3.49 1.67 12.38
CA TYR A 179 4.45 0.80 11.72
C TYR A 179 4.95 -0.30 12.64
N GLU A 180 5.15 -0.01 13.92
CA GLU A 180 5.47 -0.99 14.96
C GLU A 180 4.44 -2.12 15.00
N ASP A 181 3.15 -1.80 15.02
CA ASP A 181 2.09 -2.81 14.93
C ASP A 181 2.21 -3.67 13.66
N LEU A 182 2.55 -3.05 12.52
CA LEU A 182 2.68 -3.75 11.24
C LEU A 182 3.88 -4.70 11.23
N TYR A 183 5.07 -4.24 11.64
CA TYR A 183 6.26 -5.07 11.58
C TYR A 183 6.41 -6.05 12.75
N TYR A 184 5.64 -5.92 13.85
CA TYR A 184 5.57 -6.94 14.90
C TYR A 184 4.44 -7.95 14.71
N SER A 185 3.55 -7.77 13.73
CA SER A 185 2.42 -8.67 13.45
C SER A 185 2.66 -9.62 12.28
N VAL A 186 3.93 -9.85 11.88
CA VAL A 186 4.22 -10.75 10.76
C VAL A 186 3.93 -12.20 11.16
N GLN A 187 3.13 -12.88 10.35
CA GLN A 187 2.83 -14.30 10.49
C GLN A 187 3.34 -15.03 9.24
N PRO A 188 4.46 -15.77 9.30
CA PRO A 188 4.93 -16.58 8.18
C PRO A 188 3.88 -17.60 7.70
N ILE A 189 3.12 -18.16 8.65
CA ILE A 189 1.96 -19.00 8.40
C ILE A 189 0.76 -18.55 9.28
N PRO A 190 -0.43 -18.30 8.71
CA PRO A 190 -1.61 -17.76 9.41
C PRO A 190 -2.22 -18.58 10.54
N TYR A 191 -2.00 -19.89 10.59
CA TYR A 191 -2.53 -20.74 11.65
C TYR A 191 -1.62 -20.79 12.90
N ILE A 192 -0.39 -20.28 12.78
CA ILE A 192 0.56 -20.06 13.89
C ILE A 192 0.23 -18.70 14.55
N ARG A 193 -0.99 -18.59 15.11
CA ARG A 193 -1.49 -17.32 15.69
C ARG A 193 -0.91 -16.98 17.05
N ASP A 194 -0.35 -17.97 17.72
CA ASP A 194 0.29 -17.84 19.03
C ASP A 194 1.66 -17.16 18.96
N ARG A 195 2.21 -16.95 17.75
CA ARG A 195 3.51 -16.32 17.54
C ARG A 195 3.45 -15.28 16.42
N LEU A 196 3.26 -14.03 16.81
CA LEU A 196 3.57 -12.91 15.93
C LEU A 196 5.08 -12.68 15.92
N TYR A 197 5.64 -12.49 14.74
CA TYR A 197 7.06 -12.23 14.58
C TYR A 197 7.31 -10.76 14.24
N CYS A 198 8.37 -10.23 14.82
CA CYS A 198 9.01 -9.05 14.24
C CYS A 198 9.52 -9.39 12.83
N VAL A 199 9.33 -8.51 11.85
CA VAL A 199 9.79 -8.71 10.48
C VAL A 199 11.28 -9.02 10.44
N ASP A 200 12.10 -8.33 11.25
CA ASP A 200 13.53 -8.59 11.38
C ASP A 200 13.85 -10.04 11.74
N LYS A 201 12.98 -10.73 12.48
CA LYS A 201 13.22 -12.13 12.89
C LYS A 201 12.91 -13.14 11.80
N VAL A 202 12.21 -12.74 10.73
CA VAL A 202 11.83 -13.64 9.64
C VAL A 202 12.38 -13.18 8.29
N PHE A 203 12.76 -11.92 8.17
CA PHE A 203 13.38 -11.38 6.98
C PHE A 203 14.74 -12.04 6.76
N VAL A 204 14.93 -12.52 5.55
CA VAL A 204 16.20 -13.01 5.04
C VAL A 204 16.40 -12.34 3.70
N GLU A 205 17.62 -11.92 3.45
CA GLU A 205 18.00 -11.32 2.19
C GLU A 205 17.74 -12.32 1.06
N SER A 206 16.77 -11.99 0.21
CA SER A 206 16.53 -12.70 -1.04
C SER A 206 17.41 -12.10 -2.12
N GLY A 207 17.72 -12.86 -3.17
CA GLY A 207 18.48 -12.31 -4.30
C GLY A 207 17.77 -11.10 -4.92
N ILE A 208 18.55 -10.06 -5.21
CA ILE A 208 18.09 -8.83 -5.86
C ILE A 208 19.00 -8.57 -7.06
N GLU A 209 18.40 -8.24 -8.19
CA GLU A 209 19.12 -7.84 -9.40
C GLU A 209 18.71 -6.43 -9.81
N GLN A 210 19.65 -5.64 -10.33
CA GLN A 210 19.45 -4.32 -10.88
C GLN A 210 19.55 -4.34 -12.41
N LEU A 211 18.64 -3.64 -13.08
CA LEU A 211 18.69 -3.44 -14.52
C LEU A 211 19.79 -2.43 -14.88
N THR A 212 20.78 -2.83 -15.68
CA THR A 212 21.92 -1.96 -16.05
C THR A 212 21.89 -1.44 -17.48
N SER A 213 21.20 -2.12 -18.41
CA SER A 213 20.96 -1.55 -19.74
C SER A 213 19.72 -2.10 -20.46
N LEU A 214 19.16 -1.25 -21.34
CA LEU A 214 18.14 -1.60 -22.33
C LEU A 214 18.80 -1.66 -23.72
N GLN A 215 19.72 -2.60 -23.96
CA GLN A 215 20.38 -2.72 -25.26
C GLN A 215 19.50 -3.44 -26.26
N GLY A 216 19.16 -2.77 -27.37
CA GLY A 216 18.85 -3.33 -28.70
C GLY A 216 17.60 -4.21 -28.89
N LYS A 217 17.17 -4.94 -27.86
CA LYS A 217 15.95 -5.78 -27.69
C LYS A 217 16.04 -6.64 -26.40
N GLY A 218 16.87 -6.28 -25.41
CA GLY A 218 17.12 -7.07 -24.21
C GLY A 218 17.41 -6.24 -22.96
N GLN A 219 17.11 -6.83 -21.80
CA GLN A 219 17.38 -6.30 -20.46
C GLN A 219 18.61 -7.02 -19.88
N ALA A 220 19.62 -6.27 -19.45
CA ALA A 220 20.77 -6.80 -18.71
C ALA A 220 20.59 -6.54 -17.21
N TRP A 221 20.81 -7.58 -16.40
CA TRP A 221 20.59 -7.58 -14.96
C TRP A 221 21.90 -7.91 -14.21
N GLU A 222 22.19 -7.19 -13.14
CA GLU A 222 23.37 -7.40 -12.29
C GLU A 222 22.94 -7.63 -10.84
N THR A 223 23.53 -8.61 -10.17
CA THR A 223 23.20 -8.94 -8.78
C THR A 223 23.65 -7.83 -7.83
N LEU A 224 22.77 -7.44 -6.91
CA LEU A 224 23.11 -6.60 -5.77
C LEU A 224 23.52 -7.49 -4.60
N ASP A 225 24.58 -7.09 -3.90
CA ASP A 225 25.10 -7.82 -2.74
C ASP A 225 24.17 -7.72 -1.54
N THR A 226 23.47 -6.58 -1.37
CA THR A 226 22.54 -6.37 -0.25
C THR A 226 21.36 -5.48 -0.62
N TYR A 227 20.24 -5.65 0.09
CA TYR A 227 19.09 -4.75 -0.03
C TYR A 227 19.37 -3.34 0.48
N HIS A 228 20.46 -3.14 1.24
CA HIS A 228 20.89 -1.81 1.64
C HIS A 228 21.30 -0.92 0.45
N ASP A 229 21.62 -1.51 -0.70
CA ASP A 229 22.02 -0.79 -1.91
C ASP A 229 20.85 -0.28 -2.78
N ILE A 230 19.61 -0.57 -2.38
CA ILE A 230 18.40 -0.20 -3.13
C ILE A 230 18.32 1.31 -3.40
N LEU A 231 18.81 2.15 -2.48
CA LEU A 231 18.82 3.62 -2.58
C LEU A 231 20.23 4.23 -2.61
N ASN A 232 21.28 3.44 -2.90
CA ASN A 232 22.68 3.89 -2.79
C ASN A 232 23.21 4.71 -3.98
N GLU A 233 22.40 5.00 -4.99
CA GLU A 233 22.79 5.87 -6.11
C GLU A 233 22.76 7.36 -5.70
N PRO A 234 23.59 8.21 -6.33
CA PRO A 234 23.52 9.65 -6.12
C PRO A 234 22.07 10.13 -6.26
N MET A 235 21.57 10.91 -5.29
CA MET A 235 20.18 11.39 -5.26
C MET A 235 19.74 12.13 -6.53
N GLU A 236 20.68 12.55 -7.37
CA GLU A 236 20.46 13.24 -8.64
C GLU A 236 20.16 12.28 -9.80
N GLU A 237 20.58 11.01 -9.70
CA GLU A 237 20.53 10.03 -10.79
C GLU A 237 19.25 9.19 -10.77
N ALA A 238 18.81 8.67 -9.62
CA ALA A 238 17.56 7.89 -9.53
C ALA A 238 16.81 8.13 -8.21
N ARG A 239 15.68 8.86 -8.27
CA ARG A 239 14.77 9.06 -7.11
C ARG A 239 13.54 8.17 -7.11
N ARG A 240 13.40 7.33 -8.13
CA ARG A 240 12.33 6.36 -8.26
C ARG A 240 12.99 5.01 -8.39
N VAL A 241 12.58 4.08 -7.55
CA VAL A 241 12.99 2.69 -7.60
C VAL A 241 11.74 1.86 -7.74
N ILE A 242 11.67 1.03 -8.77
CA ILE A 242 10.65 0.01 -8.91
C ILE A 242 11.28 -1.33 -8.56
N VAL A 243 10.79 -1.96 -7.51
CA VAL A 243 11.14 -3.32 -7.11
C VAL A 243 10.08 -4.27 -7.63
N GLU A 244 10.43 -5.05 -8.64
CA GLU A 244 9.54 -6.03 -9.25
C GLU A 244 9.83 -7.45 -8.79
N GLY A 245 8.83 -8.32 -8.90
CA GLY A 245 8.99 -9.75 -8.62
C GLY A 245 7.66 -10.48 -8.67
N GLU A 246 7.72 -11.79 -8.82
CA GLU A 246 6.53 -12.64 -8.92
C GLU A 246 5.76 -12.73 -7.58
N PRO A 247 4.52 -13.27 -7.58
CA PRO A 247 3.74 -13.44 -6.36
C PRO A 247 4.48 -14.35 -5.36
N GLY A 248 4.55 -13.93 -4.09
CA GLY A 248 5.25 -14.68 -3.04
C GLY A 248 6.77 -14.44 -2.95
N TYR A 249 7.34 -13.54 -3.76
CA TYR A 249 8.78 -13.20 -3.75
C TYR A 249 9.24 -12.25 -2.64
N GLY A 250 8.35 -11.89 -1.69
CA GLY A 250 8.75 -11.11 -0.51
C GLY A 250 8.77 -9.60 -0.70
N LYS A 251 8.17 -9.05 -1.76
CA LYS A 251 8.06 -7.60 -2.02
C LYS A 251 7.53 -6.81 -0.81
N SER A 252 6.37 -7.19 -0.29
CA SER A 252 5.79 -6.55 0.91
C SER A 252 6.64 -6.77 2.16
N THR A 253 7.35 -7.90 2.25
CA THR A 253 8.27 -8.18 3.37
C THR A 253 9.48 -7.27 3.32
N LEU A 254 10.05 -7.01 2.15
CA LEU A 254 11.13 -6.05 1.94
C LEU A 254 10.67 -4.62 2.25
N SER A 255 9.48 -4.20 1.77
CA SER A 255 8.88 -2.91 2.13
C SER A 255 8.78 -2.73 3.64
N LEU A 256 8.32 -3.77 4.34
CA LEU A 256 8.16 -3.75 5.79
C LEU A 256 9.51 -3.79 6.55
N GLN A 257 10.53 -4.49 6.00
CA GLN A 257 11.89 -4.46 6.53
C GLN A 257 12.50 -3.06 6.45
N LEU A 258 12.33 -2.36 5.31
CA LEU A 258 12.77 -0.98 5.17
C LEU A 258 12.12 -0.06 6.22
N VAL A 259 10.82 -0.24 6.47
CA VAL A 259 10.10 0.50 7.51
C VAL A 259 10.65 0.17 8.90
N TYR A 260 10.89 -1.10 9.20
CA TYR A 260 11.51 -1.53 10.46
C TYR A 260 12.88 -0.86 10.66
N ASP A 261 13.71 -0.85 9.63
CA ASP A 261 15.05 -0.27 9.67
C ASP A 261 15.01 1.23 10.00
N TRP A 262 14.09 1.97 9.38
CA TRP A 262 13.89 3.40 9.65
C TRP A 262 13.38 3.65 11.08
N CYS A 263 12.40 2.86 11.54
CA CYS A 263 11.87 2.97 12.89
C CYS A 263 12.96 2.74 13.94
N ASN A 264 13.82 1.75 13.72
CA ASN A 264 14.85 1.29 14.66
C ASN A 264 16.25 1.87 14.42
N ARG A 265 16.41 2.76 13.43
CA ARG A 265 17.68 3.41 13.07
C ARG A 265 18.81 2.41 12.79
N VAL A 266 18.51 1.38 11.99
CA VAL A 266 19.51 0.38 11.59
C VAL A 266 20.67 1.09 10.87
N PRO A 267 21.94 0.92 11.31
CA PRO A 267 23.06 1.76 10.84
C PRO A 267 23.34 1.71 9.34
N ASP A 268 23.19 0.52 8.75
CA ASP A 268 23.44 0.27 7.33
C ASP A 268 22.20 0.50 6.47
N SER A 269 21.08 0.91 7.08
CA SER A 269 19.84 1.14 6.36
C SER A 269 19.98 2.25 5.31
N PRO A 270 19.39 2.05 4.11
CA PRO A 270 19.29 3.11 3.11
C PRO A 270 18.41 4.29 3.59
N LEU A 271 17.62 4.09 4.66
CA LEU A 271 16.69 5.07 5.21
C LEU A 271 17.20 5.75 6.49
N LYS A 272 18.46 5.50 6.89
CA LYS A 272 19.01 6.01 8.16
C LYS A 272 18.95 7.53 8.31
N SER A 273 19.07 8.26 7.20
CA SER A 273 19.07 9.73 7.20
C SER A 273 17.67 10.32 6.97
N ALA A 274 16.66 9.51 6.66
CA ALA A 274 15.32 9.99 6.33
C ALA A 274 14.62 10.62 7.54
N ASP A 275 14.12 11.83 7.40
CA ASP A 275 13.34 12.52 8.42
C ASP A 275 11.98 11.84 8.62
N ILE A 276 11.33 11.50 7.51
CA ILE A 276 10.00 10.87 7.46
C ILE A 276 10.00 9.80 6.37
N VAL A 277 9.50 8.61 6.70
CA VAL A 277 9.17 7.56 5.74
C VAL A 277 7.66 7.36 5.73
N VAL A 278 7.03 7.51 4.57
CA VAL A 278 5.61 7.24 4.36
C VAL A 278 5.45 5.89 3.67
N PHE A 279 4.96 4.91 4.42
CA PHE A 279 4.61 3.58 3.92
C PHE A 279 3.11 3.47 3.64
N LEU A 280 2.75 3.15 2.40
CA LEU A 280 1.36 2.96 1.97
C LEU A 280 1.21 1.63 1.22
N ARG A 281 0.20 0.85 1.59
CA ARG A 281 -0.20 -0.37 0.87
C ARG A 281 -1.26 0.01 -0.15
N LEU A 282 -0.91 -0.04 -1.43
CA LEU A 282 -1.72 0.54 -2.51
C LEU A 282 -3.08 -0.12 -2.66
N ARG A 283 -3.21 -1.40 -2.30
CA ARG A 283 -4.51 -2.11 -2.25
C ARG A 283 -5.59 -1.44 -1.41
N GLN A 284 -5.20 -0.59 -0.45
CA GLN A 284 -6.13 0.09 0.44
C GLN A 284 -6.63 1.42 -0.14
N LEU A 285 -6.02 1.92 -1.21
CA LEU A 285 -6.22 3.31 -1.67
C LEU A 285 -7.39 3.48 -2.64
N GLY A 286 -8.26 2.48 -2.80
CA GLY A 286 -9.38 2.58 -3.73
C GLY A 286 -10.31 3.75 -3.41
N GLY A 287 -10.51 4.64 -4.39
CA GLY A 287 -11.31 5.85 -4.25
C GLY A 287 -10.63 6.99 -3.49
N ILE A 288 -9.35 6.86 -3.12
CA ILE A 288 -8.61 7.87 -2.34
C ILE A 288 -7.61 8.58 -3.24
N LYS A 289 -7.87 9.87 -3.48
CA LYS A 289 -7.07 10.68 -4.41
C LYS A 289 -5.87 11.40 -3.78
N SER A 290 -5.88 11.57 -2.45
CA SER A 290 -4.91 12.37 -1.68
C SER A 290 -4.07 11.49 -0.77
N ILE A 291 -2.75 11.69 -0.76
CA ILE A 291 -1.81 11.00 0.12
C ILE A 291 -2.03 11.42 1.58
N ALA A 292 -2.33 12.70 1.83
CA ALA A 292 -2.63 13.18 3.17
C ALA A 292 -3.88 12.49 3.74
N ARG A 293 -4.91 12.30 2.90
CA ARG A 293 -6.12 11.56 3.25
C ARG A 293 -5.81 10.09 3.52
N ALA A 294 -5.02 9.45 2.67
CA ALA A 294 -4.59 8.06 2.86
C ALA A 294 -3.84 7.86 4.19
N ILE A 295 -2.93 8.77 4.53
CA ILE A 295 -2.19 8.75 5.80
C ILE A 295 -3.16 8.91 6.98
N LYS A 296 -4.09 9.86 6.90
CA LYS A 296 -5.10 10.09 7.95
C LYS A 296 -5.98 8.86 8.20
N GLN A 297 -6.38 8.17 7.13
CA GLN A 297 -7.34 7.06 7.17
C GLN A 297 -6.70 5.70 7.52
N PHE A 298 -5.49 5.42 7.04
CA PHE A 298 -4.88 4.09 7.18
C PHE A 298 -3.67 4.05 8.12
N ILE A 299 -3.01 5.19 8.37
CA ILE A 299 -1.79 5.22 9.18
C ILE A 299 -2.06 5.82 10.56
N LEU A 300 -2.60 7.03 10.62
CA LEU A 300 -2.79 7.73 11.89
C LEU A 300 -3.87 7.05 12.77
N PRO A 301 -3.74 7.14 14.10
CA PRO A 301 -4.72 6.58 15.01
C PRO A 301 -6.06 7.30 14.89
N LYS A 302 -7.13 6.59 15.26
CA LYS A 302 -8.53 7.01 15.11
C LYS A 302 -8.82 8.36 15.81
N ASP A 303 -8.14 8.64 16.91
CA ASP A 303 -8.26 9.82 17.76
C ASP A 303 -7.23 10.92 17.45
N SER A 304 -6.44 10.77 16.37
CA SER A 304 -5.47 11.79 15.98
C SER A 304 -6.16 13.13 15.69
N ALA A 305 -5.65 14.21 16.28
CA ALA A 305 -6.13 15.58 16.03
C ALA A 305 -5.64 16.16 14.68
N LEU A 306 -4.66 15.51 14.03
CA LEU A 306 -4.04 16.02 12.80
C LEU A 306 -5.02 16.04 11.64
N ARG A 307 -5.20 17.20 11.02
CA ARG A 307 -6.05 17.40 9.84
C ARG A 307 -5.27 17.09 8.55
N GLU A 308 -5.98 16.80 7.48
CA GLU A 308 -5.34 16.53 6.17
C GLU A 308 -4.43 17.67 5.71
N ILE A 309 -4.82 18.93 5.97
CA ILE A 309 -4.01 20.10 5.63
C ILE A 309 -2.69 20.14 6.42
N GLU A 310 -2.70 19.78 7.69
CA GLU A 310 -1.51 19.74 8.54
C GLU A 310 -0.57 18.62 8.10
N ILE A 311 -1.11 17.44 7.77
CA ILE A 311 -0.34 16.34 7.20
C ILE A 311 0.31 16.79 5.89
N LYS A 312 -0.45 17.42 4.99
CA LYS A 312 0.06 17.92 3.71
C LYS A 312 1.18 18.94 3.90
N THR A 313 1.04 19.87 4.85
CA THR A 313 2.10 20.82 5.24
C THR A 313 3.35 20.12 5.75
N ILE A 314 3.21 19.14 6.66
CA ILE A 314 4.34 18.38 7.22
C ILE A 314 5.12 17.68 6.11
N LEU A 315 4.44 17.09 5.12
CA LEU A 315 5.08 16.39 4.01
C LEU A 315 5.84 17.35 3.09
N TYR A 316 5.26 18.50 2.72
CA TYR A 316 5.92 19.45 1.82
C TYR A 316 7.11 20.17 2.43
N GLU A 317 7.11 20.35 3.75
CA GLU A 317 8.19 21.02 4.48
C GLU A 317 9.25 20.05 5.01
N CYS A 318 9.07 18.75 4.76
CA CYS A 318 10.02 17.73 5.15
C CYS A 318 11.31 17.83 4.32
N GLY A 319 12.46 17.94 5.00
CA GLY A 319 13.76 18.05 4.35
C GLY A 319 14.14 16.78 3.59
N TYR A 320 14.04 15.62 4.26
CA TYR A 320 14.25 14.33 3.63
C TYR A 320 13.07 13.36 3.85
N LEU A 321 12.15 13.37 2.87
CA LEU A 321 10.95 12.53 2.83
C LEU A 321 11.14 11.36 1.85
N VAL A 322 10.82 10.14 2.28
CA VAL A 322 10.82 8.92 1.45
C VAL A 322 9.43 8.29 1.41
N PHE A 323 9.02 7.81 0.23
CA PHE A 323 7.79 7.03 0.07
C PHE A 323 8.10 5.55 -0.21
N ILE A 324 7.37 4.65 0.45
CA ILE A 324 7.35 3.22 0.14
C ILE A 324 5.90 2.87 -0.25
N LEU A 325 5.70 2.57 -1.52
CA LEU A 325 4.39 2.30 -2.13
C LEU A 325 4.33 0.81 -2.47
N ASP A 326 3.58 0.05 -1.67
CA ASP A 326 3.59 -1.41 -1.74
C ASP A 326 2.39 -1.97 -2.51
N GLY A 327 2.68 -2.71 -3.59
CA GLY A 327 1.70 -3.49 -4.36
C GLY A 327 0.96 -2.69 -5.43
N TYR A 328 1.67 -2.13 -6.42
CA TYR A 328 1.04 -1.40 -7.53
C TYR A 328 0.07 -2.27 -8.34
N ASP A 329 0.39 -3.57 -8.51
CA ASP A 329 -0.49 -4.56 -9.14
C ASP A 329 -1.80 -4.82 -8.39
N GLU A 330 -1.93 -4.28 -7.17
CA GLU A 330 -3.12 -4.34 -6.34
C GLU A 330 -3.83 -2.97 -6.24
N PHE A 331 -3.35 -1.94 -6.94
CA PHE A 331 -3.87 -0.57 -6.82
C PHE A 331 -5.22 -0.42 -7.55
N PRO A 332 -6.33 -0.12 -6.84
CA PRO A 332 -7.65 -0.12 -7.47
C PRO A 332 -7.90 1.00 -8.49
N ASP A 333 -7.14 2.09 -8.41
CA ASP A 333 -7.31 3.27 -9.28
C ASP A 333 -6.12 3.42 -10.27
N ASP A 334 -5.57 2.30 -10.74
CA ASP A 334 -4.50 2.27 -11.75
C ASP A 334 -4.95 2.68 -13.17
N ASP A 335 -6.27 2.81 -13.38
CA ASP A 335 -6.87 3.21 -14.65
C ASP A 335 -6.58 4.69 -14.97
N ASN A 336 -6.05 4.94 -16.18
CA ASN A 336 -5.53 6.22 -16.71
C ASN A 336 -6.46 7.47 -16.58
N ASP A 337 -7.72 7.31 -16.17
CA ASP A 337 -8.72 8.39 -16.10
C ASP A 337 -8.90 8.96 -14.67
N ALA A 338 -8.39 8.29 -13.63
CA ALA A 338 -8.45 8.79 -12.26
C ALA A 338 -7.17 9.55 -11.88
N LYS A 339 -7.24 10.87 -11.73
CA LYS A 339 -6.15 11.64 -11.12
C LYS A 339 -5.92 11.16 -9.68
N SER A 340 -4.82 10.47 -9.45
CA SER A 340 -4.36 10.01 -8.14
C SER A 340 -2.98 10.59 -7.85
N GLU A 341 -2.80 11.21 -6.67
CA GLU A 341 -1.50 11.70 -6.22
C GLU A 341 -0.44 10.57 -6.16
N VAL A 342 -0.85 9.29 -6.08
CA VAL A 342 0.06 8.13 -6.19
C VAL A 342 0.76 8.11 -7.54
N MET A 343 0.01 8.29 -8.63
CA MET A 343 0.59 8.30 -9.97
C MET A 343 1.46 9.53 -10.18
N ASP A 344 1.02 10.70 -9.69
CA ASP A 344 1.82 11.93 -9.74
C ASP A 344 3.16 11.78 -8.97
N ILE A 345 3.18 11.00 -7.89
CA ILE A 345 4.43 10.62 -7.20
C ILE A 345 5.29 9.74 -8.09
N VAL A 346 4.72 8.67 -8.67
CA VAL A 346 5.42 7.68 -9.52
C VAL A 346 6.02 8.32 -10.78
N THR A 347 5.29 9.24 -11.42
CA THR A 347 5.75 9.99 -12.60
C THR A 347 6.68 11.15 -12.26
N ARG A 348 6.84 11.48 -10.96
CA ARG A 348 7.64 12.60 -10.44
C ARG A 348 7.04 13.97 -10.80
N ASP A 349 5.72 14.06 -10.93
CA ASP A 349 5.01 15.33 -11.07
C ASP A 349 4.91 16.08 -9.72
N ILE A 350 4.77 15.33 -8.62
CA ILE A 350 4.88 15.84 -7.23
C ILE A 350 5.98 15.11 -6.45
N PHE A 351 6.44 15.72 -5.36
CA PHE A 351 7.53 15.20 -4.52
C PHE A 351 8.78 14.84 -5.34
N GLN A 352 9.22 15.79 -6.18
CA GLN A 352 10.30 15.59 -7.16
C GLN A 352 11.66 15.26 -6.53
N GLN A 353 11.87 15.67 -5.27
CA GLN A 353 13.11 15.48 -4.52
C GLN A 353 13.06 14.28 -3.56
N SER A 354 11.88 13.71 -3.32
CA SER A 354 11.70 12.55 -2.44
C SER A 354 12.04 11.25 -3.16
N PRO A 355 12.84 10.34 -2.57
CA PRO A 355 12.95 8.97 -3.04
C PRO A 355 11.63 8.22 -2.90
N VAL A 356 11.36 7.33 -3.85
CA VAL A 356 10.17 6.47 -3.86
C VAL A 356 10.60 5.05 -4.17
N VAL A 357 10.20 4.11 -3.33
CA VAL A 357 10.28 2.66 -3.59
C VAL A 357 8.88 2.18 -3.92
N LEU A 358 8.63 1.77 -5.16
CA LEU A 358 7.37 1.19 -5.62
C LEU A 358 7.57 -0.32 -5.79
N THR A 359 6.71 -1.14 -5.20
CA THR A 359 6.72 -2.59 -5.46
C THR A 359 5.62 -3.01 -6.42
N THR A 360 5.91 -3.92 -7.34
CA THR A 360 4.92 -4.45 -8.29
C THR A 360 5.27 -5.84 -8.82
N ARG A 361 4.38 -6.46 -9.60
CA ARG A 361 4.69 -7.68 -10.38
C ARG A 361 5.51 -7.34 -11.62
N THR A 362 6.39 -8.27 -12.02
CA THR A 362 7.22 -8.14 -13.23
C THR A 362 6.37 -7.88 -14.49
N SER A 363 5.21 -8.54 -14.57
CA SER A 363 4.26 -8.39 -15.67
C SER A 363 3.34 -7.18 -15.56
N TYR A 364 3.40 -6.42 -14.46
CA TYR A 364 2.44 -5.36 -14.12
C TYR A 364 3.14 -4.04 -13.76
N LEU A 365 4.00 -3.57 -14.66
CA LEU A 365 4.65 -2.28 -14.48
C LEU A 365 3.65 -1.13 -14.67
N PRO A 366 3.84 0.00 -13.98
CA PRO A 366 3.05 1.20 -14.25
C PRO A 366 3.17 1.58 -15.73
N PRO A 367 2.06 1.97 -16.39
CA PRO A 367 2.07 2.34 -17.81
C PRO A 367 2.96 3.57 -18.07
N LYS A 368 3.16 4.40 -17.04
CA LYS A 368 4.05 5.56 -17.04
C LYS A 368 4.76 5.68 -15.68
N TYR A 369 6.04 5.98 -15.71
CA TYR A 369 6.88 6.30 -14.56
C TYR A 369 8.05 7.19 -15.02
N ALA A 370 8.76 7.83 -14.08
CA ALA A 370 9.83 8.78 -14.42
C ALA A 370 10.95 8.13 -15.26
N ALA A 371 11.55 8.88 -16.19
CA ALA A 371 12.55 8.34 -17.13
C ALA A 371 13.79 7.74 -16.43
N ASN A 372 14.28 8.35 -15.36
CA ASN A 372 15.44 7.87 -14.59
C ASN A 372 14.99 7.02 -13.39
N THR A 373 14.17 6.01 -13.66
CA THR A 373 13.70 5.07 -12.63
C THR A 373 14.61 3.85 -12.59
N LYS A 374 15.22 3.61 -11.43
CA LYS A 374 15.99 2.40 -11.14
C LYS A 374 15.05 1.21 -11.07
N ARG A 375 15.42 0.12 -11.74
CA ARG A 375 14.63 -1.11 -11.82
C ARG A 375 15.37 -2.22 -11.11
N LEU A 376 14.73 -2.79 -10.10
CA LEU A 376 15.24 -3.90 -9.30
C LEU A 376 14.28 -5.08 -9.42
N LYS A 377 14.81 -6.29 -9.40
CA LYS A 377 14.05 -7.54 -9.49
C LYS A 377 14.42 -8.46 -8.35
N LEU A 378 13.43 -8.93 -7.59
CA LEU A 378 13.61 -9.98 -6.60
C LEU A 378 13.66 -11.34 -7.31
N THR A 379 14.70 -12.12 -7.04
CA THR A 379 14.93 -13.43 -7.67
C THR A 379 14.54 -14.61 -6.78
N GLY A 380 14.15 -14.35 -5.53
CA GLY A 380 13.65 -15.35 -4.59
C GLY A 380 14.74 -15.91 -3.68
N PHE A 381 14.51 -17.11 -3.15
CA PHE A 381 15.42 -17.78 -2.22
C PHE A 381 16.37 -18.75 -2.93
N ASP A 382 17.65 -18.39 -2.92
CA ASP A 382 18.74 -19.30 -3.21
C ASP A 382 18.97 -20.28 -2.03
N GLN A 383 19.97 -21.15 -2.14
CA GLN A 383 20.26 -22.12 -1.08
C GLN A 383 20.65 -21.44 0.24
N LYS A 384 21.47 -20.38 0.18
CA LYS A 384 21.95 -19.65 1.36
C LYS A 384 20.80 -18.98 2.12
N ALA A 385 19.87 -18.35 1.40
CA ALA A 385 18.69 -17.71 1.96
C ALA A 385 17.77 -18.73 2.64
N ARG A 386 17.58 -19.92 2.04
CA ARG A 386 16.79 -21.01 2.63
C ARG A 386 17.37 -21.47 3.96
N GLU A 387 18.67 -21.77 3.99
CA GLU A 387 19.37 -22.20 5.21
C GLU A 387 19.30 -21.12 6.30
N CYS A 388 19.52 -19.85 5.91
CA CYS A 388 19.41 -18.72 6.82
C CYS A 388 18.00 -18.61 7.41
N TYR A 389 16.96 -18.74 6.59
CA TYR A 389 15.57 -18.66 7.04
C TYR A 389 15.21 -19.78 8.02
N ILE A 390 15.61 -21.02 7.73
CA ILE A 390 15.35 -22.16 8.63
C ILE A 390 15.94 -21.90 10.02
N ARG A 391 17.22 -21.50 10.06
CA ARG A 391 17.92 -21.18 11.32
C ARG A 391 17.30 -19.99 12.04
N LYS A 392 16.83 -18.99 11.30
CA LYS A 392 16.33 -17.73 11.86
C LYS A 392 14.89 -17.84 12.37
N ALA A 393 14.02 -18.55 11.66
CA ALA A 393 12.57 -18.48 11.83
C ALA A 393 11.86 -19.80 12.13
N VAL A 394 12.48 -20.97 11.90
CA VAL A 394 11.82 -22.28 12.06
C VAL A 394 12.32 -23.03 13.30
N ILE A 395 13.62 -23.33 13.35
CA ILE A 395 14.20 -24.27 14.33
C ILE A 395 15.01 -23.52 15.41
N GLY A 396 15.50 -22.31 15.11
CA GLY A 396 16.51 -21.64 15.94
C GLY A 396 17.93 -22.15 15.61
N LYS A 397 18.86 -22.09 16.57
CA LYS A 397 20.29 -22.41 16.34
C LYS A 397 20.63 -23.91 16.32
N ASP A 398 19.65 -24.82 16.24
CA ASP A 398 19.91 -26.26 16.17
C ASP A 398 20.13 -26.71 14.71
N ASP A 399 21.35 -27.14 14.39
CA ASP A 399 21.76 -27.52 13.03
C ASP A 399 21.25 -28.91 12.62
N ALA A 400 20.79 -29.77 13.55
CA ALA A 400 20.37 -31.13 13.23
C ALA A 400 19.07 -31.16 12.39
N ASP A 401 18.05 -30.42 12.81
CA ASP A 401 16.76 -30.37 12.12
C ASP A 401 16.83 -29.54 10.82
N THR A 402 17.77 -28.58 10.75
CA THR A 402 18.02 -27.79 9.53
C THR A 402 18.40 -28.69 8.35
N ASN A 403 19.24 -29.70 8.62
CA ASN A 403 19.66 -30.66 7.61
C ASN A 403 18.50 -31.54 7.11
N VAL A 404 17.51 -31.84 7.96
CA VAL A 404 16.36 -32.67 7.58
C VAL A 404 15.50 -31.95 6.52
N ILE A 405 15.14 -30.69 6.75
CA ILE A 405 14.32 -29.90 5.82
C ILE A 405 15.05 -29.73 4.48
N ILE A 406 16.35 -29.43 4.50
CA ILE A 406 17.16 -29.29 3.29
C ILE A 406 17.28 -30.62 2.52
N GLN A 407 17.50 -31.73 3.22
CA GLN A 407 17.55 -33.06 2.59
C GLN A 407 16.21 -33.43 1.94
N GLN A 408 15.09 -33.07 2.55
CA GLN A 408 13.77 -33.29 1.95
C GLN A 408 13.58 -32.49 0.65
N LEU A 409 14.05 -31.24 0.59
CA LEU A 409 14.05 -30.45 -0.65
C LEU A 409 14.93 -31.10 -1.73
N GLN A 410 16.10 -31.60 -1.37
CA GLN A 410 17.01 -32.26 -2.31
C GLN A 410 16.43 -33.57 -2.87
N LYS A 411 15.67 -34.33 -2.05
CA LYS A 411 14.96 -35.55 -2.49
C LYS A 411 13.84 -35.27 -3.50
N ASN A 412 13.38 -34.02 -3.62
CA ASN A 412 12.32 -33.63 -4.54
C ASN A 412 12.72 -32.38 -5.35
N PRO A 413 13.38 -32.56 -6.52
CA PRO A 413 13.82 -31.45 -7.36
C PRO A 413 12.71 -30.46 -7.74
N VAL A 414 11.50 -30.96 -8.02
CA VAL A 414 10.32 -30.13 -8.33
C VAL A 414 9.99 -29.21 -7.16
N LEU A 415 9.93 -29.76 -5.94
CA LEU A 415 9.70 -28.96 -4.74
C LEU A 415 10.85 -27.96 -4.48
N GLY A 416 12.09 -28.36 -4.75
CA GLY A 416 13.27 -27.48 -4.65
C GLY A 416 13.15 -26.22 -5.53
N ASP A 417 12.50 -26.33 -6.69
CA ASP A 417 12.22 -25.21 -7.58
C ASP A 417 11.07 -24.34 -7.13
N LEU A 418 9.99 -24.96 -6.67
CA LEU A 418 8.87 -24.21 -6.10
C LEU A 418 9.34 -23.41 -4.88
N CYS A 419 10.22 -23.97 -4.08
CA CYS A 419 10.82 -23.31 -2.94
C CYS A 419 11.87 -22.24 -3.29
N GLN A 420 12.10 -21.93 -4.58
CA GLN A 420 12.72 -20.65 -4.94
C GLN A 420 11.77 -19.49 -4.63
N VAL A 421 10.45 -19.73 -4.71
CA VAL A 421 9.43 -18.78 -4.26
C VAL A 421 9.47 -18.75 -2.72
N PRO A 422 9.88 -17.63 -2.09
CA PRO A 422 9.97 -17.50 -0.63
C PRO A 422 8.72 -17.95 0.10
N LEU A 423 7.52 -17.53 -0.35
CA LEU A 423 6.27 -17.93 0.28
C LEU A 423 6.05 -19.46 0.29
N PHE A 424 6.38 -20.17 -0.81
CA PHE A 424 6.28 -21.63 -0.85
C PHE A 424 7.29 -22.29 0.07
N PHE A 425 8.53 -21.79 0.11
CA PHE A 425 9.54 -22.30 1.01
C PHE A 425 9.19 -22.08 2.47
N VAL A 426 8.72 -20.88 2.83
CA VAL A 426 8.26 -20.55 4.19
C VAL A 426 7.15 -21.51 4.61
N MET A 427 6.14 -21.72 3.76
CA MET A 427 5.07 -22.67 4.07
C MET A 427 5.60 -24.10 4.23
N PHE A 428 6.43 -24.56 3.30
CA PHE A 428 7.05 -25.88 3.37
C PHE A 428 7.87 -26.06 4.67
N ALA A 429 8.79 -25.15 4.97
CA ALA A 429 9.72 -25.29 6.07
C ALA A 429 9.02 -25.39 7.43
N HIS A 430 8.00 -24.56 7.67
CA HIS A 430 7.22 -24.62 8.91
C HIS A 430 6.30 -25.85 8.94
N MET A 431 5.64 -26.22 7.84
CA MET A 431 4.75 -27.40 7.80
C MET A 431 5.50 -28.72 7.98
N THR A 432 6.67 -28.85 7.37
CA THR A 432 7.54 -30.02 7.50
C THR A 432 8.13 -30.12 8.90
N ASN A 433 8.44 -29.01 9.55
CA ASN A 433 8.91 -29.02 10.93
C ASN A 433 7.85 -29.57 11.91
N GLU A 434 6.57 -29.51 11.55
CA GLU A 434 5.46 -30.01 12.37
C GLU A 434 5.12 -31.49 12.11
N ARG A 435 5.75 -32.17 11.13
CA ARG A 435 5.41 -33.55 10.73
C ARG A 435 6.61 -34.39 10.29
N ASP A 436 6.63 -35.66 10.74
CA ASP A 436 7.71 -36.61 10.40
C ASP A 436 7.60 -37.21 8.98
N GLU A 437 6.44 -37.12 8.33
CA GLU A 437 6.18 -37.78 7.05
C GLU A 437 6.61 -36.93 5.85
N PHE A 438 7.63 -37.39 5.11
CA PHE A 438 8.00 -36.81 3.82
C PHE A 438 6.93 -37.08 2.76
N GLN A 439 6.42 -36.01 2.16
CA GLN A 439 5.52 -36.10 1.02
C GLN A 439 6.23 -35.70 -0.28
N GLN A 440 6.06 -36.52 -1.32
CA GLN A 440 6.54 -36.20 -2.64
C GLN A 440 5.48 -35.40 -3.41
N TYR A 441 5.82 -34.18 -3.79
CA TYR A 441 5.01 -33.32 -4.65
C TYR A 441 5.56 -33.32 -6.07
N ASN A 442 4.67 -33.50 -7.04
CA ASN A 442 5.01 -33.56 -8.46
C ASN A 442 4.46 -32.35 -9.26
N SER A 443 3.74 -31.43 -8.60
CA SER A 443 3.21 -30.21 -9.22
C SER A 443 2.94 -29.13 -8.16
N VAL A 444 2.75 -27.87 -8.58
CA VAL A 444 2.36 -26.79 -7.65
C VAL A 444 0.97 -27.05 -7.10
N THR A 445 0.07 -27.58 -7.93
CA THR A 445 -1.29 -27.89 -7.51
C THR A 445 -1.33 -28.92 -6.38
N THR A 446 -0.52 -29.98 -6.45
CA THR A 446 -0.47 -31.00 -5.39
C THR A 446 0.15 -30.47 -4.10
N PHE A 447 1.23 -29.70 -4.22
CA PHE A 447 1.84 -29.01 -3.09
C PHE A 447 0.86 -28.03 -2.43
N PHE A 448 0.19 -27.17 -3.20
CA PHE A 448 -0.75 -26.18 -2.68
C PHE A 448 -1.99 -26.81 -2.04
N ARG A 449 -2.50 -27.91 -2.61
CA ARG A 449 -3.57 -28.70 -1.99
C ARG A 449 -3.16 -29.21 -0.61
N TYR A 450 -1.94 -29.72 -0.48
CA TYR A 450 -1.41 -30.15 0.81
C TYR A 450 -1.28 -28.99 1.79
N MET A 451 -0.81 -27.83 1.33
CA MET A 451 -0.75 -26.64 2.19
C MET A 451 -2.13 -26.26 2.73
N ILE A 452 -3.15 -26.21 1.87
CA ILE A 452 -4.53 -25.93 2.30
C ILE A 452 -5.03 -26.98 3.31
N SER A 453 -4.76 -28.26 3.09
CA SER A 453 -5.16 -29.30 4.04
C SER A 453 -4.45 -29.18 5.39
N CYS A 454 -3.19 -28.72 5.42
CA CYS A 454 -2.47 -28.41 6.65
C CYS A 454 -3.16 -27.30 7.43
N PHE A 455 -3.54 -26.20 6.78
CA PHE A 455 -4.29 -25.10 7.40
C PHE A 455 -5.58 -25.59 8.08
N HIS A 456 -6.35 -26.42 7.39
CA HIS A 456 -7.56 -27.02 7.96
C HIS A 456 -7.26 -28.02 9.08
N SER A 457 -6.22 -28.83 8.94
CA SER A 457 -5.79 -29.81 9.94
C SER A 457 -5.37 -29.15 11.25
N HIS A 458 -4.56 -28.09 11.20
CA HIS A 458 -4.11 -27.38 12.40
C HIS A 458 -5.25 -26.74 13.16
N MET A 459 -6.22 -26.19 12.44
CA MET A 459 -7.43 -25.65 13.06
C MET A 459 -8.24 -26.76 13.75
N ARG A 460 -8.45 -27.92 13.11
CA ARG A 460 -9.22 -29.04 13.71
C ARG A 460 -8.61 -29.56 15.01
N LEU A 461 -7.28 -29.60 15.11
CA LEU A 461 -6.59 -30.03 16.34
C LEU A 461 -6.89 -29.13 17.55
N LYS A 462 -7.43 -27.92 17.32
CA LYS A 462 -7.80 -26.95 18.37
C LYS A 462 -9.32 -26.90 18.61
N MET A 463 -10.11 -27.85 18.08
CA MET A 463 -11.58 -27.85 18.13
C MET A 463 -12.14 -29.07 18.88
N GLU A 464 -13.33 -28.92 19.49
CA GLU A 464 -14.16 -30.02 20.00
C GLU A 464 -14.73 -30.87 18.85
N ASP A 465 -15.03 -32.15 19.12
CA ASP A 465 -15.40 -33.16 18.11
C ASP A 465 -16.58 -32.74 17.19
N GLU A 466 -17.65 -32.16 17.73
CA GLU A 466 -18.82 -31.71 16.93
C GLU A 466 -18.47 -30.58 15.94
N ASN A 467 -17.44 -29.79 16.25
CA ASN A 467 -16.95 -28.72 15.39
C ASN A 467 -15.99 -29.26 14.32
N VAL A 468 -15.38 -30.43 14.53
CA VAL A 468 -14.50 -31.10 13.56
C VAL A 468 -15.29 -31.55 12.32
N GLU A 469 -16.48 -32.12 12.50
CA GLU A 469 -17.34 -32.55 11.36
C GLU A 469 -17.80 -31.36 10.52
N LYS A 470 -18.28 -30.29 11.16
CA LYS A 470 -18.61 -29.03 10.47
C LYS A 470 -17.39 -28.47 9.74
N SER A 471 -16.21 -28.61 10.33
CA SER A 471 -14.98 -28.13 9.72
C SER A 471 -14.64 -28.85 8.42
N LYS A 472 -14.74 -30.19 8.41
CA LYS A 472 -14.59 -31.01 7.20
C LYS A 472 -15.62 -30.63 6.14
N LEU A 473 -16.88 -30.42 6.54
CA LEU A 473 -17.94 -30.00 5.61
C LEU A 473 -17.59 -28.69 4.89
N TYR A 474 -17.04 -27.70 5.58
CA TYR A 474 -16.64 -26.42 4.97
C TYR A 474 -15.32 -26.50 4.18
N GLU A 475 -14.44 -27.44 4.50
CA GLU A 475 -13.26 -27.77 3.67
C GLU A 475 -13.68 -28.43 2.35
N GLU A 476 -14.77 -29.20 2.33
CA GLU A 476 -15.26 -29.85 1.11
C GLU A 476 -16.22 -28.95 0.30
N ASN A 477 -16.95 -28.05 0.97
CA ASN A 477 -18.03 -27.25 0.37
C ASN A 477 -17.73 -25.75 0.36
N HIS A 478 -16.78 -25.35 -0.48
CA HIS A 478 -16.36 -23.94 -0.66
C HIS A 478 -16.80 -23.32 -2.00
N SER A 479 -17.81 -23.86 -2.67
CA SER A 479 -18.23 -23.43 -4.02
C SER A 479 -18.62 -21.95 -4.12
N THR A 480 -19.22 -21.39 -3.07
CA THR A 480 -19.57 -19.97 -3.01
C THR A 480 -18.32 -19.09 -2.88
N LEU A 481 -17.32 -19.52 -2.09
CA LEU A 481 -16.03 -18.83 -1.99
C LEU A 481 -15.25 -18.91 -3.31
N ASP A 482 -15.26 -20.08 -3.98
CA ASP A 482 -14.67 -20.25 -5.31
C ASP A 482 -15.19 -19.18 -6.28
N LYS A 483 -16.51 -18.99 -6.27
CA LYS A 483 -17.19 -18.02 -7.13
C LYS A 483 -16.83 -16.58 -6.76
N VAL A 484 -16.76 -16.25 -5.47
CA VAL A 484 -16.35 -14.91 -4.99
C VAL A 484 -14.93 -14.59 -5.45
N ALA A 485 -14.00 -15.53 -5.29
CA ALA A 485 -12.61 -15.37 -5.72
C ALA A 485 -12.50 -15.20 -7.24
N PHE A 486 -13.20 -16.05 -8.00
CA PHE A 486 -13.22 -15.97 -9.46
C PHE A 486 -13.77 -14.63 -9.95
N GLU A 487 -14.93 -14.19 -9.44
CA GLU A 487 -15.53 -12.89 -9.80
C GLU A 487 -14.66 -11.70 -9.40
N GLY A 488 -13.84 -11.83 -8.36
CA GLY A 488 -12.90 -10.80 -7.94
C GLY A 488 -11.74 -10.66 -8.91
N LEU A 489 -11.15 -11.78 -9.35
CA LEU A 489 -9.98 -11.81 -10.23
C LEU A 489 -10.32 -11.64 -11.72
N SER A 490 -11.54 -11.97 -12.15
CA SER A 490 -11.93 -11.92 -13.57
C SER A 490 -12.35 -10.53 -14.07
N ARG A 491 -12.19 -9.49 -13.25
CA ARG A 491 -12.52 -8.10 -13.61
C ARG A 491 -11.29 -7.40 -14.18
N LYS A 492 -11.51 -6.34 -14.96
CA LYS A 492 -10.43 -5.48 -15.46
C LYS A 492 -9.58 -4.93 -14.30
N THR A 493 -10.24 -4.34 -13.31
CA THR A 493 -9.64 -3.99 -12.01
C THR A 493 -10.01 -5.09 -11.02
N GLN A 494 -9.01 -5.80 -10.51
CA GLN A 494 -9.25 -6.95 -9.65
C GLN A 494 -9.77 -6.51 -8.28
N GLN A 495 -10.83 -7.17 -7.81
CA GLN A 495 -11.30 -7.03 -6.44
C GLN A 495 -10.65 -8.11 -5.58
N ILE A 496 -9.67 -7.72 -4.77
CA ILE A 496 -8.96 -8.62 -3.84
C ILE A 496 -9.31 -8.36 -2.37
N VAL A 497 -10.17 -7.37 -2.12
CA VAL A 497 -10.69 -6.99 -0.81
C VAL A 497 -12.22 -6.84 -0.88
N TRP A 498 -12.92 -7.26 0.17
CA TRP A 498 -14.37 -7.24 0.27
C TRP A 498 -14.84 -6.66 1.59
N ASP A 499 -15.97 -5.97 1.60
CA ASP A 499 -16.65 -5.55 2.83
C ASP A 499 -17.07 -6.77 3.66
N LYS A 500 -16.80 -6.73 4.98
CA LYS A 500 -17.09 -7.81 5.92
C LYS A 500 -18.54 -8.24 5.92
N GLU A 501 -19.48 -7.31 5.97
CA GLU A 501 -20.90 -7.64 6.07
C GLU A 501 -21.42 -8.24 4.76
N ILE A 502 -20.95 -7.72 3.62
CA ILE A 502 -21.30 -8.24 2.29
C ILE A 502 -20.77 -9.67 2.12
N ILE A 503 -19.48 -9.91 2.37
CA ILE A 503 -18.90 -11.24 2.15
C ILE A 503 -19.44 -12.26 3.16
N ARG A 504 -19.58 -11.89 4.45
CA ARG A 504 -20.13 -12.77 5.49
C ARG A 504 -21.56 -13.21 5.18
N LYS A 505 -22.39 -12.30 4.66
CA LYS A 505 -23.75 -12.63 4.19
C LYS A 505 -23.70 -13.58 3.00
N ARG A 506 -22.78 -13.35 2.06
CA ARG A 506 -22.70 -14.11 0.80
C ARG A 506 -22.22 -15.55 1.01
N ILE A 507 -21.17 -15.77 1.81
CA ILE A 507 -20.60 -17.11 2.03
C ILE A 507 -21.21 -17.83 3.25
N GLY A 508 -21.95 -17.11 4.09
CA GLY A 508 -22.58 -17.61 5.31
C GLY A 508 -21.69 -17.45 6.54
N LYS A 509 -22.31 -17.04 7.67
CA LYS A 509 -21.60 -16.70 8.92
C LYS A 509 -20.72 -17.82 9.44
N GLY A 510 -21.22 -19.06 9.55
CA GLY A 510 -20.45 -20.18 10.08
C GLY A 510 -19.22 -20.51 9.23
N PHE A 511 -19.37 -20.50 7.90
CA PHE A 511 -18.26 -20.69 6.97
C PHE A 511 -17.24 -19.56 7.08
N TYR A 512 -17.71 -18.30 7.11
CA TYR A 512 -16.88 -17.11 7.27
C TYR A 512 -16.05 -17.18 8.56
N ASP A 513 -16.70 -17.38 9.71
CA ASP A 513 -16.04 -17.43 11.02
C ASP A 513 -14.98 -18.55 11.05
N GLN A 514 -15.27 -19.68 10.42
CA GLN A 514 -14.29 -20.77 10.30
C GLN A 514 -13.10 -20.38 9.42
N TYR A 515 -13.32 -19.80 8.24
CA TYR A 515 -12.23 -19.43 7.34
C TYR A 515 -11.37 -18.28 7.88
N ILE A 516 -11.96 -17.38 8.67
CA ILE A 516 -11.23 -16.44 9.51
C ILE A 516 -10.39 -17.21 10.53
N ARG A 517 -10.93 -18.20 11.26
CA ARG A 517 -10.15 -19.00 12.24
C ARG A 517 -9.02 -19.82 11.60
N THR A 518 -9.25 -20.40 10.42
CA THR A 518 -8.23 -21.12 9.65
C THR A 518 -7.07 -20.22 9.23
N GLY A 519 -7.31 -18.91 9.12
CA GLY A 519 -6.33 -17.94 8.60
C GLY A 519 -6.24 -17.91 7.08
N ILE A 520 -7.24 -18.45 6.38
CA ILE A 520 -7.35 -18.34 4.92
C ILE A 520 -7.90 -16.96 4.54
N LEU A 521 -8.85 -16.46 5.33
CA LEU A 521 -9.35 -15.10 5.26
C LEU A 521 -8.83 -14.29 6.45
N LEU A 522 -8.58 -13.00 6.23
CA LEU A 522 -8.12 -12.04 7.22
C LEU A 522 -9.01 -10.80 7.22
N GLU A 523 -9.21 -10.21 8.40
CA GLU A 523 -9.90 -8.93 8.59
C GLU A 523 -8.89 -7.79 8.75
N GLU A 524 -9.12 -6.65 8.08
CA GLU A 524 -8.37 -5.41 8.25
C GLU A 524 -9.35 -4.25 8.54
N GLU A 525 -9.11 -3.48 9.60
CA GLU A 525 -9.94 -2.33 9.96
C GLU A 525 -9.33 -1.00 9.46
N PHE A 526 -10.20 -0.07 9.07
CA PHE A 526 -9.82 1.31 8.74
C PHE A 526 -10.95 2.31 9.01
N VAL A 527 -10.59 3.60 8.96
CA VAL A 527 -11.53 4.73 9.15
C VAL A 527 -11.98 5.25 7.80
N LYS A 528 -13.28 5.20 7.50
CA LYS A 528 -13.81 5.86 6.30
C LYS A 528 -14.20 7.30 6.64
N LEU A 529 -13.57 8.25 5.96
CA LEU A 529 -13.93 9.67 6.01
C LEU A 529 -15.04 9.93 4.99
N LEU A 530 -16.23 10.31 5.45
CA LEU A 530 -17.35 10.71 4.60
C LEU A 530 -17.18 12.18 4.19
N ASP A 531 -17.16 12.44 2.88
CA ASP A 531 -17.17 13.79 2.34
C ASP A 531 -18.61 14.32 2.40
N GLU A 532 -19.00 14.98 3.49
CA GLU A 532 -20.21 15.80 3.47
C GLU A 532 -19.90 17.21 2.98
N PRO A 533 -20.60 17.72 1.95
CA PRO A 533 -20.43 19.08 1.48
C PRO A 533 -21.02 20.06 2.52
N PHE A 534 -20.17 20.93 3.09
CA PHE A 534 -20.53 22.17 3.79
C PHE A 534 -21.19 22.08 5.17
N THR A 535 -20.61 21.34 6.14
CA THR A 535 -20.80 21.72 7.55
C THR A 535 -19.45 21.71 8.27
N ASP A 536 -19.17 22.70 9.12
CA ASP A 536 -18.01 22.74 10.04
C ASP A 536 -18.10 21.67 11.16
N SER A 537 -18.93 20.65 10.95
CA SER A 537 -19.08 19.50 11.84
C SER A 537 -17.90 18.57 11.62
N PHE A 538 -17.36 18.00 12.71
CA PHE A 538 -16.35 16.93 12.63
C PHE A 538 -16.77 15.86 11.59
N PRO A 539 -15.86 15.40 10.71
CA PRO A 539 -16.21 14.40 9.70
C PRO A 539 -16.84 13.19 10.39
N HIS A 540 -18.01 12.76 9.91
CA HIS A 540 -18.65 11.55 10.41
C HIS A 540 -17.71 10.35 10.13
N ILE A 541 -17.07 9.85 11.18
CA ILE A 541 -16.15 8.71 11.13
C ILE A 541 -16.98 7.43 11.07
N GLU A 542 -16.95 6.74 9.92
CA GLU A 542 -17.52 5.40 9.78
C GLU A 542 -16.41 4.35 9.90
N TYR A 543 -16.58 3.37 10.79
CA TYR A 543 -15.65 2.26 10.92
C TYR A 543 -15.98 1.18 9.91
N LYS A 544 -14.98 0.75 9.14
CA LYS A 544 -15.13 -0.34 8.19
C LYS A 544 -14.13 -1.44 8.43
N THR A 545 -14.61 -2.67 8.26
CA THR A 545 -13.78 -3.86 8.23
C THR A 545 -13.82 -4.44 6.84
N GLU A 546 -12.64 -4.55 6.25
CA GLU A 546 -12.41 -5.21 4.99
C GLU A 546 -11.87 -6.62 5.23
N VAL A 547 -12.17 -7.50 4.30
CA VAL A 547 -11.80 -8.92 4.33
C VAL A 547 -11.01 -9.22 3.09
N ARG A 548 -9.92 -9.96 3.24
CA ARG A 548 -9.11 -10.43 2.13
C ARG A 548 -8.63 -11.86 2.35
N PHE A 549 -8.12 -12.48 1.30
CA PHE A 549 -7.33 -13.70 1.46
C PHE A 549 -5.99 -13.41 2.13
N TYR A 550 -5.43 -14.41 2.81
CA TYR A 550 -4.09 -14.32 3.40
C TYR A 550 -3.05 -13.83 2.39
N HIS A 551 -3.07 -14.40 1.19
CA HIS A 551 -2.23 -14.02 0.06
C HIS A 551 -3.01 -14.19 -1.25
N LYS A 552 -2.68 -13.42 -2.30
CA LYS A 552 -3.36 -13.50 -3.62
C LYS A 552 -3.38 -14.92 -4.19
N LEU A 553 -2.33 -15.73 -3.93
CA LEU A 553 -2.30 -17.17 -4.30
C LEU A 553 -3.44 -18.01 -3.72
N PHE A 554 -3.93 -17.69 -2.52
CA PHE A 554 -5.11 -18.38 -1.95
C PHE A 554 -6.37 -17.98 -2.71
N CYS A 555 -6.50 -16.70 -3.06
CA CYS A 555 -7.59 -16.24 -3.94
C CYS A 555 -7.52 -16.97 -5.29
N GLU A 556 -6.34 -17.06 -5.91
CA GLU A 556 -6.13 -17.77 -7.18
C GLU A 556 -6.47 -19.27 -7.08
N TRP A 557 -6.16 -19.92 -5.96
CA TRP A 557 -6.54 -21.31 -5.68
C TRP A 557 -8.05 -21.52 -5.69
N TYR A 558 -8.81 -20.72 -4.93
CA TYR A 558 -10.27 -20.84 -4.90
C TYR A 558 -10.91 -20.43 -6.24
N ALA A 559 -10.37 -19.41 -6.92
CA ALA A 559 -10.81 -19.03 -8.26
C ALA A 559 -10.61 -20.17 -9.28
N ALA A 560 -9.50 -20.91 -9.18
CA ALA A 560 -9.20 -22.05 -10.05
C ALA A 560 -10.21 -23.22 -9.90
N HIS A 561 -10.71 -23.45 -8.68
CA HIS A 561 -11.80 -24.41 -8.46
C HIS A 561 -13.09 -24.01 -9.20
N HIS A 562 -13.42 -22.72 -9.23
CA HIS A 562 -14.56 -22.24 -10.03
C HIS A 562 -14.30 -22.40 -11.53
N LEU A 563 -13.13 -21.93 -11.98
CA LEU A 563 -12.75 -21.93 -13.39
C LEU A 563 -12.73 -23.34 -13.98
N SER A 564 -12.12 -24.31 -13.28
CA SER A 564 -12.07 -25.71 -13.71
C SER A 564 -13.46 -26.33 -13.87
N LYS A 565 -14.40 -26.03 -12.95
CA LYS A 565 -15.81 -26.46 -13.04
C LYS A 565 -16.52 -25.83 -14.24
N LEU A 566 -16.31 -24.53 -14.48
CA LEU A 566 -16.90 -23.82 -15.63
C LEU A 566 -16.40 -24.39 -16.96
N LEU A 567 -15.09 -24.53 -17.13
CA LEU A 567 -14.48 -25.01 -18.37
C LEU A 567 -14.81 -26.47 -18.71
N THR A 568 -15.25 -27.26 -17.73
CA THR A 568 -15.75 -28.63 -17.97
C THR A 568 -17.17 -28.64 -18.53
N ARG A 569 -17.97 -27.61 -18.26
CA ARG A 569 -19.40 -27.53 -18.66
C ARG A 569 -19.63 -26.72 -19.92
N LEU A 570 -18.69 -25.83 -20.27
CA LEU A 570 -18.83 -24.92 -21.40
C LEU A 570 -18.43 -25.57 -22.73
N LEU A 571 -19.09 -25.13 -23.81
CA LEU A 571 -18.63 -25.40 -25.17
C LEU A 571 -17.32 -24.65 -25.43
N ARG A 572 -16.47 -25.19 -26.32
CA ARG A 572 -15.13 -24.64 -26.61
C ARG A 572 -15.11 -23.15 -26.96
N ALA A 573 -16.11 -22.67 -27.71
CA ALA A 573 -16.21 -21.25 -28.08
C ALA A 573 -16.41 -20.35 -26.85
N SER A 574 -17.24 -20.78 -25.90
CA SER A 574 -17.52 -20.07 -24.65
C SER A 574 -16.34 -20.12 -23.68
N CYS A 575 -15.49 -21.16 -23.73
CA CYS A 575 -14.25 -21.20 -22.97
C CYS A 575 -13.29 -20.08 -23.39
N ARG A 576 -13.16 -19.80 -24.70
CA ARG A 576 -12.27 -18.74 -25.20
C ARG A 576 -12.71 -17.36 -24.72
N SER A 577 -14.00 -17.04 -24.79
CA SER A 577 -14.51 -15.73 -24.34
C SER A 577 -14.31 -15.52 -22.83
N LEU A 578 -14.40 -16.59 -22.03
CA LEU A 578 -14.14 -16.52 -20.59
C LEU A 578 -12.66 -16.24 -20.30
N LEU A 579 -11.77 -16.98 -20.96
CA LEU A 579 -10.33 -16.91 -20.72
C LEU A 579 -9.70 -15.61 -21.25
N GLN A 580 -10.30 -14.96 -22.26
CA GLN A 580 -9.81 -13.69 -22.80
C GLN A 580 -9.83 -12.53 -21.81
N ASN A 581 -10.67 -12.59 -20.76
CA ASN A 581 -10.79 -11.53 -19.75
C ASN A 581 -9.82 -11.73 -18.57
N MET A 582 -9.01 -12.79 -18.58
CA MET A 582 -8.04 -13.08 -17.54
C MET A 582 -6.67 -13.15 -18.20
N ASP A 583 -5.78 -12.25 -17.82
CA ASP A 583 -4.41 -12.28 -18.33
C ASP A 583 -3.66 -13.48 -17.71
N PRO A 584 -3.19 -14.47 -18.49
CA PRO A 584 -2.41 -15.59 -17.96
C PRO A 584 -1.09 -15.17 -17.32
N PHE A 585 -0.52 -14.01 -17.68
CA PHE A 585 0.72 -13.50 -17.07
C PHE A 585 0.49 -12.90 -15.69
N ASP A 586 -0.71 -12.37 -15.42
CA ASP A 586 -1.08 -11.90 -14.07
C ASP A 586 -1.69 -13.04 -13.24
N LEU A 587 -2.54 -13.88 -13.82
CA LEU A 587 -3.29 -14.92 -13.10
C LEU A 587 -2.72 -16.32 -13.29
N GLN A 588 -1.39 -16.43 -13.41
CA GLN A 588 -0.76 -17.69 -13.77
C GLN A 588 -1.16 -18.87 -12.87
N TYR A 589 -1.31 -18.66 -11.56
CA TYR A 589 -1.65 -19.77 -10.68
C TYR A 589 -3.11 -20.20 -10.81
N VAL A 590 -4.03 -19.30 -11.19
CA VAL A 590 -5.42 -19.68 -11.55
C VAL A 590 -5.42 -20.74 -12.65
N TYR A 591 -4.65 -20.51 -13.72
CA TYR A 591 -4.57 -21.44 -14.86
C TYR A 591 -3.87 -22.74 -14.48
N ARG A 592 -2.74 -22.67 -13.78
CA ARG A 592 -1.97 -23.84 -13.35
C ARG A 592 -2.77 -24.74 -12.42
N PHE A 593 -3.37 -24.15 -11.38
CA PHE A 593 -4.26 -24.87 -10.46
C PHE A 593 -5.46 -25.45 -11.19
N ALA A 594 -6.12 -24.71 -12.08
CA ALA A 594 -7.27 -25.22 -12.82
C ALA A 594 -6.90 -26.42 -13.69
N CYS A 595 -5.70 -26.42 -14.30
CA CYS A 595 -5.17 -27.58 -15.01
C CYS A 595 -4.99 -28.76 -14.06
N GLY A 596 -4.23 -28.59 -12.97
CA GLY A 596 -3.96 -29.68 -12.02
C GLY A 596 -5.20 -30.17 -11.24
N LEU A 597 -6.28 -29.40 -11.20
CA LEU A 597 -7.56 -29.77 -10.59
C LEU A 597 -8.45 -30.60 -11.53
N ASN A 598 -8.37 -30.38 -12.84
CA ASN A 598 -9.28 -31.03 -13.80
C ASN A 598 -8.64 -31.18 -15.19
N THR A 599 -8.53 -32.42 -15.67
CA THR A 599 -7.90 -32.76 -16.96
C THR A 599 -8.67 -32.23 -18.19
N THR A 600 -9.99 -32.15 -18.13
CA THR A 600 -10.81 -31.57 -19.20
C THR A 600 -10.63 -30.05 -19.27
N ALA A 601 -10.61 -29.38 -18.12
CA ALA A 601 -10.31 -27.96 -18.05
C ALA A 601 -8.88 -27.67 -18.57
N ALA A 602 -7.91 -28.51 -18.20
CA ALA A 602 -6.53 -28.41 -18.68
C ALA A 602 -6.45 -28.44 -20.21
N LYS A 603 -7.13 -29.39 -20.86
CA LYS A 603 -7.21 -29.46 -22.33
C LYS A 603 -7.75 -28.17 -22.95
N ASN A 604 -8.78 -27.56 -22.34
CA ASN A 604 -9.34 -26.31 -22.84
C ASN A 604 -8.39 -25.11 -22.63
N ILE A 605 -7.73 -25.04 -21.48
CA ILE A 605 -6.75 -23.99 -21.15
C ILE A 605 -5.54 -24.08 -22.09
N ILE A 606 -4.92 -25.25 -22.22
CA ILE A 606 -3.71 -25.44 -23.03
C ILE A 606 -3.99 -25.08 -24.50
N ASN A 607 -5.14 -25.52 -25.04
CA ASN A 607 -5.55 -25.17 -26.40
C ASN A 607 -5.82 -23.68 -26.61
N TYR A 608 -6.19 -22.96 -25.56
CA TYR A 608 -6.33 -21.51 -25.58
C TYR A 608 -4.96 -20.83 -25.57
N LEU A 609 -4.07 -21.20 -24.63
CA LEU A 609 -2.75 -20.60 -24.45
C LEU A 609 -1.83 -20.78 -25.66
N LYS A 610 -1.90 -21.93 -26.34
CA LYS A 610 -1.17 -22.18 -27.60
C LYS A 610 -1.54 -21.20 -28.72
N LYS A 611 -2.68 -20.52 -28.62
CA LYS A 611 -3.17 -19.56 -29.62
C LYS A 611 -2.97 -18.11 -29.19
N THR A 612 -2.44 -17.88 -28.00
CA THR A 612 -2.12 -16.54 -27.51
C THR A 612 -0.65 -16.24 -27.73
N LYS A 613 -0.33 -14.97 -27.99
CA LYS A 613 1.05 -14.51 -28.10
C LYS A 613 1.81 -14.84 -26.80
N ASP A 614 3.01 -15.41 -26.93
CA ASP A 614 3.89 -15.82 -25.82
C ASP A 614 3.27 -16.88 -24.86
N GLY A 615 2.12 -17.46 -25.21
CA GLY A 615 1.39 -18.41 -24.36
C GLY A 615 1.93 -19.84 -24.37
N GLU A 616 2.84 -20.18 -25.28
CA GLU A 616 3.46 -21.51 -25.35
C GLU A 616 4.29 -21.82 -24.10
N LYS A 617 5.13 -20.87 -23.67
CA LYS A 617 5.89 -20.93 -22.42
C LYS A 617 4.97 -21.22 -21.22
N PHE A 618 3.82 -20.56 -21.21
CA PHE A 618 2.84 -20.73 -20.15
C PHE A 618 2.05 -22.05 -20.25
N ALA A 619 1.81 -22.54 -21.46
CA ALA A 619 1.23 -23.85 -21.70
C ALA A 619 2.11 -24.98 -21.17
N ILE A 620 3.44 -24.85 -21.23
CA ILE A 620 4.39 -25.81 -20.62
C ILE A 620 4.12 -25.94 -19.13
N LEU A 621 4.05 -24.82 -18.41
CA LEU A 621 3.76 -24.82 -16.97
C LEU A 621 2.43 -25.52 -16.67
N CYS A 622 1.39 -25.27 -17.47
CA CYS A 622 0.08 -25.89 -17.32
C CYS A 622 0.06 -27.40 -17.61
N ILE A 623 0.87 -27.86 -18.58
CA ILE A 623 1.01 -29.28 -18.91
C ILE A 623 1.63 -30.04 -17.74
N LEU A 624 2.65 -29.47 -17.10
CA LEU A 624 3.34 -30.11 -15.97
C LEU A 624 2.49 -30.19 -14.70
N GLU A 625 1.36 -29.48 -14.63
CA GLU A 625 0.37 -29.65 -13.55
C GLU A 625 -0.47 -30.92 -13.72
N GLN A 626 -0.49 -31.54 -14.90
CA GLN A 626 -1.19 -32.80 -15.14
C GLN A 626 -0.44 -33.97 -14.48
N THR A 627 -0.83 -34.29 -13.25
CA THR A 627 -0.30 -35.44 -12.52
C THR A 627 -1.04 -36.71 -12.94
N GLY A 628 -0.33 -37.78 -13.31
CA GLY A 628 -0.93 -39.05 -13.71
C GLY A 628 -0.17 -39.72 -14.87
N ASP A 629 -0.88 -40.51 -15.68
CA ASP A 629 -0.30 -41.15 -16.86
C ASP A 629 0.12 -40.11 -17.91
N VAL A 630 1.40 -40.16 -18.27
CA VAL A 630 2.07 -39.31 -19.28
C VAL A 630 1.36 -39.38 -20.63
N SER A 631 0.70 -40.50 -20.95
CA SER A 631 -0.08 -40.65 -22.20
C SER A 631 -1.10 -39.52 -22.42
N ASN A 632 -1.66 -38.97 -21.33
CA ASN A 632 -2.67 -37.90 -21.39
C ASN A 632 -2.12 -36.54 -21.83
N ILE A 633 -0.81 -36.33 -21.73
CA ILE A 633 -0.15 -35.07 -22.11
C ILE A 633 0.65 -35.18 -23.40
N MET A 634 0.89 -36.40 -23.91
CA MET A 634 1.81 -36.62 -25.03
C MET A 634 1.43 -35.88 -26.32
N ASP A 635 0.13 -35.71 -26.61
CA ASP A 635 -0.30 -34.94 -27.77
C ASP A 635 0.11 -33.46 -27.65
N ASN A 636 0.05 -32.91 -26.44
CA ASN A 636 0.50 -31.54 -26.19
C ASN A 636 2.01 -31.42 -26.23
N VAL A 637 2.75 -32.40 -25.71
CA VAL A 637 4.22 -32.45 -25.74
C VAL A 637 4.71 -32.50 -27.20
N ARG A 638 4.13 -33.38 -28.04
CA ARG A 638 4.48 -33.48 -29.46
C ARG A 638 4.26 -32.18 -30.20
N ASP A 639 3.11 -31.55 -29.96
CA ASP A 639 2.74 -30.27 -30.59
C ASP A 639 3.72 -29.15 -30.19
N LEU A 640 4.01 -28.97 -28.90
CA LEU A 640 4.94 -27.94 -28.42
C LEU A 640 6.40 -28.17 -28.85
N CYS A 641 6.81 -29.42 -29.04
CA CYS A 641 8.15 -29.74 -29.51
C CYS A 641 8.30 -29.71 -31.04
N SER A 642 7.20 -29.57 -31.80
CA SER A 642 7.17 -29.77 -33.25
C SER A 642 7.91 -28.69 -34.04
N ALA A 643 8.00 -27.46 -33.52
CA ALA A 643 8.67 -26.32 -34.16
C ALA A 643 10.09 -26.07 -33.61
N GLY A 644 10.54 -26.87 -32.64
CA GLY A 644 11.71 -26.59 -31.81
C GLY A 644 11.34 -25.95 -30.48
N VAL A 645 12.29 -25.92 -29.54
CA VAL A 645 12.08 -25.45 -28.17
C VAL A 645 13.09 -24.36 -27.82
N GLU A 646 12.61 -23.23 -27.30
CA GLU A 646 13.45 -22.11 -26.86
C GLU A 646 13.62 -22.10 -25.34
N ILE A 647 14.85 -21.88 -24.88
CA ILE A 647 15.20 -21.56 -23.49
C ILE A 647 15.90 -20.21 -23.51
N ASN A 648 15.30 -19.22 -22.82
CA ASN A 648 15.83 -17.86 -22.78
C ASN A 648 16.48 -17.57 -21.41
N GLY A 649 17.64 -16.92 -21.40
CA GLY A 649 18.35 -16.56 -20.19
C GLY A 649 17.58 -15.58 -19.30
N SER A 650 16.64 -14.82 -19.88
CA SER A 650 15.75 -13.92 -19.14
C SER A 650 14.51 -14.61 -18.55
N ASP A 651 14.23 -15.86 -18.94
CA ASP A 651 13.14 -16.63 -18.35
C ASP A 651 13.44 -16.95 -16.88
N SER A 652 12.40 -17.05 -16.04
CA SER A 652 12.57 -17.53 -14.67
C SER A 652 13.18 -18.93 -14.62
N ASN A 653 13.94 -19.23 -13.57
CA ASN A 653 14.51 -20.57 -13.35
C ASN A 653 13.44 -21.68 -13.43
N LEU A 654 12.24 -21.40 -12.88
CA LEU A 654 11.10 -22.31 -12.93
C LEU A 654 10.69 -22.61 -14.38
N LEU A 655 10.63 -21.59 -15.23
CA LEU A 655 10.26 -21.74 -16.63
C LEU A 655 11.35 -22.47 -17.42
N GLN A 656 12.62 -22.10 -17.25
CA GLN A 656 13.74 -22.82 -17.88
C GLN A 656 13.73 -24.31 -17.53
N ARG A 657 13.57 -24.65 -16.24
CA ARG A 657 13.47 -26.05 -15.81
C ARG A 657 12.22 -26.75 -16.31
N SER A 658 11.08 -26.05 -16.36
CA SER A 658 9.84 -26.60 -16.91
C SER A 658 9.98 -26.93 -18.40
N THR A 659 10.65 -26.07 -19.16
CA THR A 659 10.99 -26.32 -20.56
C THR A 659 11.93 -27.52 -20.72
N ILE A 660 12.94 -27.64 -19.86
CA ILE A 660 13.84 -28.80 -19.85
C ILE A 660 13.10 -30.08 -19.46
N GLN A 661 12.20 -30.03 -18.48
CA GLN A 661 11.38 -31.17 -18.08
C GLN A 661 10.46 -31.63 -19.21
N LEU A 662 9.91 -30.69 -20.00
CA LEU A 662 9.17 -31.00 -21.22
C LEU A 662 10.04 -31.75 -22.23
N LEU A 663 11.28 -31.29 -22.45
CA LEU A 663 12.26 -31.97 -23.31
C LEU A 663 12.58 -33.38 -22.80
N GLU A 664 12.82 -33.56 -21.50
CA GLU A 664 13.06 -34.90 -20.94
C GLU A 664 11.87 -35.84 -21.15
N ILE A 665 10.63 -35.36 -20.97
CA ILE A 665 9.42 -36.13 -21.25
C ILE A 665 9.36 -36.50 -22.73
N ALA A 666 9.65 -35.56 -23.62
CA ALA A 666 9.72 -35.79 -25.06
C ALA A 666 10.77 -36.88 -25.40
N PHE A 667 11.98 -36.79 -24.83
CA PHE A 667 13.07 -37.73 -25.07
C PHE A 667 12.74 -39.15 -24.57
N ARG A 668 12.20 -39.28 -23.36
CA ARG A 668 11.78 -40.58 -22.79
C ARG A 668 10.68 -41.26 -23.60
N ASN A 669 9.90 -40.48 -24.36
CA ASN A 669 8.79 -40.98 -25.19
C ASN A 669 9.11 -40.96 -26.70
N ASN A 670 10.39 -40.91 -27.08
CA ASN A 670 10.86 -40.95 -28.47
C ASN A 670 10.27 -39.86 -29.37
N VAL A 671 10.00 -38.68 -28.82
CA VAL A 671 9.60 -37.51 -29.61
C VAL A 671 10.87 -36.82 -30.13
N LEU A 672 10.97 -36.68 -31.45
CA LEU A 672 12.05 -35.96 -32.10
C LEU A 672 11.80 -34.44 -32.00
N VAL A 673 12.77 -33.70 -31.50
CA VAL A 673 12.74 -32.24 -31.40
C VAL A 673 13.63 -31.66 -32.50
N PRO A 674 13.11 -30.85 -33.44
CA PRO A 674 13.92 -30.36 -34.55
C PRO A 674 15.10 -29.50 -34.10
N SER A 675 14.88 -28.66 -33.10
CA SER A 675 15.90 -27.77 -32.57
C SER A 675 15.68 -27.41 -31.10
N VAL A 676 16.77 -27.17 -30.38
CA VAL A 676 16.77 -26.48 -29.09
C VAL A 676 17.53 -25.17 -29.27
N GLN A 677 16.92 -24.05 -28.87
CA GLN A 677 17.50 -22.72 -28.99
C GLN A 677 17.85 -22.19 -27.60
N LEU A 678 19.10 -21.79 -27.39
CA LEU A 678 19.58 -21.16 -26.17
C LEU A 678 19.82 -19.68 -26.47
N ASN A 679 18.93 -18.82 -25.95
CA ASN A 679 18.95 -17.40 -26.23
C ASN A 679 19.44 -16.62 -25.00
N ARG A 680 20.57 -15.91 -25.12
CA ARG A 680 21.20 -15.14 -24.02
C ARG A 680 21.44 -15.96 -22.75
N CYS A 681 21.67 -17.25 -22.92
CA CYS A 681 21.89 -18.19 -21.83
C CYS A 681 23.39 -18.31 -21.60
N ARG A 682 24.00 -17.52 -20.72
CA ARG A 682 25.38 -17.81 -20.29
C ARG A 682 25.43 -19.19 -19.62
N ARG A 683 26.55 -19.90 -19.79
CA ARG A 683 26.61 -21.34 -19.46
C ARG A 683 28.02 -21.82 -19.16
N SER A 684 28.09 -22.95 -18.49
CA SER A 684 29.33 -23.72 -18.26
C SER A 684 29.05 -25.20 -18.46
N PHE A 685 30.07 -25.97 -18.82
CA PHE A 685 29.95 -27.42 -18.99
C PHE A 685 30.38 -28.17 -17.73
N ASP A 686 29.52 -29.09 -17.28
CA ASP A 686 29.78 -30.00 -16.16
C ASP A 686 30.27 -31.34 -16.72
N ASP A 687 31.60 -31.51 -16.79
CA ASP A 687 32.26 -32.72 -17.32
C ASP A 687 31.83 -34.01 -16.60
N LEU A 688 31.54 -33.94 -15.30
CA LEU A 688 31.21 -35.10 -14.47
C LEU A 688 29.89 -35.74 -14.89
N TYR A 689 28.89 -34.90 -15.23
CA TYR A 689 27.55 -35.36 -15.60
C TYR A 689 27.27 -35.24 -17.10
N GLY A 690 28.12 -34.52 -17.84
CA GLY A 690 27.94 -34.20 -19.24
C GLY A 690 26.70 -33.32 -19.46
N GLU A 691 26.52 -32.32 -18.60
CA GLU A 691 25.38 -31.41 -18.59
C GLU A 691 25.83 -29.98 -18.89
N LEU A 692 24.97 -29.20 -19.53
CA LEU A 692 25.22 -27.78 -19.72
C LEU A 692 24.53 -27.01 -18.60
N VAL A 693 25.30 -26.37 -17.74
CA VAL A 693 24.82 -25.60 -16.59
C VAL A 693 24.63 -24.16 -17.03
N LEU A 694 23.38 -23.70 -17.06
CA LEU A 694 23.06 -22.30 -17.32
C LEU A 694 23.47 -21.43 -16.12
N MET A 695 23.71 -20.12 -16.32
CA MET A 695 24.00 -19.17 -15.22
C MET A 695 22.95 -19.19 -14.10
N SER A 696 21.71 -19.52 -14.44
CA SER A 696 20.62 -19.74 -13.49
C SER A 696 20.85 -20.94 -12.54
N GLY A 697 21.91 -21.73 -12.75
CA GLY A 697 22.16 -23.01 -12.10
C GLY A 697 21.34 -24.16 -12.68
N VAL A 698 20.51 -23.88 -13.69
CA VAL A 698 19.65 -24.88 -14.33
C VAL A 698 20.47 -25.76 -15.26
N LYS A 699 20.30 -27.08 -15.12
CA LYS A 699 21.07 -28.09 -15.84
C LYS A 699 20.29 -28.58 -17.06
N LEU A 700 20.84 -28.38 -18.25
CA LEU A 700 20.34 -28.95 -19.50
C LEU A 700 20.99 -30.32 -19.72
N PRO A 701 20.21 -31.41 -19.74
CA PRO A 701 20.73 -32.75 -19.96
C PRO A 701 21.15 -32.94 -21.43
N LYS A 702 21.89 -34.02 -21.68
CA LYS A 702 22.30 -34.44 -23.03
C LYS A 702 21.10 -34.50 -23.97
N LEU A 703 21.25 -33.87 -25.13
CA LEU A 703 20.20 -33.77 -26.14
C LEU A 703 20.18 -35.04 -27.00
N THR A 704 19.45 -36.06 -26.55
CA THR A 704 19.45 -37.39 -27.19
C THR A 704 18.52 -37.52 -28.38
N LYS A 705 17.54 -36.61 -28.54
CA LYS A 705 16.54 -36.61 -29.63
C LYS A 705 16.39 -35.23 -30.28
N VAL A 706 17.50 -34.51 -30.43
CA VAL A 706 17.53 -33.15 -30.98
C VAL A 706 18.46 -33.10 -32.19
N ASN A 707 17.98 -32.57 -33.33
CA ASN A 707 18.80 -32.48 -34.54
C ASN A 707 19.71 -31.25 -34.56
N SER A 708 19.29 -30.12 -33.98
CA SER A 708 20.02 -28.86 -34.03
C SER A 708 20.05 -28.15 -32.67
N LEU A 709 21.20 -27.62 -32.29
CA LEU A 709 21.37 -26.74 -31.14
C LEU A 709 21.74 -25.36 -31.68
N LEU A 710 20.93 -24.35 -31.38
CA LEU A 710 21.18 -22.97 -31.79
C LEU A 710 21.55 -22.16 -30.57
N ILE A 711 22.62 -21.36 -30.68
CA ILE A 711 23.07 -20.46 -29.65
C ILE A 711 22.96 -19.04 -30.17
N GLN A 712 22.09 -18.25 -29.54
CA GLN A 712 21.92 -16.85 -29.90
C GLN A 712 22.40 -15.96 -28.76
N GLU A 713 23.51 -15.27 -28.99
CA GLU A 713 24.00 -14.17 -28.17
C GLU A 713 23.82 -12.86 -28.95
N GLU A 714 23.07 -11.91 -28.40
CA GLU A 714 22.93 -10.58 -29.00
C GLU A 714 23.87 -9.60 -28.31
N GLY A 715 24.86 -9.08 -29.03
CA GLY A 715 25.72 -7.97 -28.59
C GLY A 715 26.95 -8.35 -27.75
N ASN A 716 27.12 -9.63 -27.39
CA ASN A 716 28.30 -10.14 -26.68
C ASN A 716 29.05 -11.17 -27.55
N GLU A 717 30.37 -11.05 -27.64
CA GLU A 717 31.21 -12.12 -28.18
C GLU A 717 31.27 -13.26 -27.15
N LEU A 718 31.04 -14.50 -27.61
CA LEU A 718 31.21 -15.69 -26.78
C LEU A 718 32.68 -15.78 -26.33
N MET A 719 32.90 -15.98 -25.03
CA MET A 719 34.26 -16.21 -24.54
C MET A 719 34.77 -17.56 -25.03
N GLN A 720 36.09 -17.69 -25.23
CA GLN A 720 36.71 -18.94 -25.69
C GLN A 720 36.25 -20.14 -24.84
N LYS A 721 36.20 -19.98 -23.51
CA LYS A 721 35.75 -21.03 -22.59
C LYS A 721 34.29 -21.43 -22.80
N GLU A 722 33.40 -20.48 -23.10
CA GLU A 722 31.99 -20.79 -23.38
C GLU A 722 31.83 -21.57 -24.69
N VAL A 723 32.65 -21.26 -25.71
CA VAL A 723 32.69 -22.02 -26.96
C VAL A 723 33.19 -23.45 -26.73
N GLU A 724 34.27 -23.61 -25.96
CA GLU A 724 34.82 -24.92 -25.58
C GLU A 724 33.76 -25.77 -24.85
N ASP A 725 33.07 -25.18 -23.87
CA ASP A 725 32.04 -25.83 -23.08
C ASP A 725 30.84 -26.28 -23.93
N VAL A 726 30.41 -25.43 -24.87
CA VAL A 726 29.36 -25.78 -25.84
C VAL A 726 29.78 -26.93 -26.75
N LEU A 727 31.00 -26.90 -27.28
CA LEU A 727 31.49 -27.96 -28.16
C LEU A 727 31.65 -29.28 -27.40
N ALA A 728 32.13 -29.22 -26.16
CA ALA A 728 32.21 -30.37 -25.27
C ALA A 728 30.82 -30.97 -25.03
N PHE A 729 29.83 -30.15 -24.69
CA PHE A 729 28.44 -30.59 -24.53
C PHE A 729 27.85 -31.19 -25.82
N ALA A 730 28.05 -30.52 -26.96
CA ALA A 730 27.56 -30.97 -28.27
C ALA A 730 28.15 -32.35 -28.65
N SER A 731 29.43 -32.59 -28.33
CA SER A 731 30.09 -33.87 -28.59
C SER A 731 29.46 -35.05 -27.82
N MET A 732 28.77 -34.76 -26.72
CA MET A 732 28.06 -35.75 -25.91
C MET A 732 26.61 -36.00 -26.37
N CYS A 733 26.11 -35.23 -27.35
CA CYS A 733 24.75 -35.32 -27.87
C CYS A 733 24.71 -36.18 -29.15
N THR A 734 24.23 -37.43 -29.04
CA THR A 734 24.38 -38.46 -30.08
C THR A 734 23.61 -38.21 -31.38
N GLU A 735 22.50 -37.46 -31.35
CA GLU A 735 21.66 -37.20 -32.53
C GLU A 735 21.81 -35.76 -33.07
N LEU A 736 22.70 -34.96 -32.47
CA LEU A 736 22.94 -33.59 -32.85
C LEU A 736 23.71 -33.53 -34.17
N LYS A 737 23.10 -32.93 -35.20
CA LYS A 737 23.69 -32.80 -36.55
C LYS A 737 24.28 -31.43 -36.80
N THR A 738 23.67 -30.40 -36.21
CA THR A 738 24.04 -29.01 -36.44
C THR A 738 24.16 -28.27 -35.11
N LEU A 739 25.26 -27.54 -34.98
CA LEU A 739 25.47 -26.54 -33.94
C LEU A 739 25.65 -25.20 -34.66
N THR A 740 24.80 -24.22 -34.36
CA THR A 740 24.81 -22.90 -35.02
C THR A 740 24.93 -21.79 -34.00
#